data_AF-A0A2E5PYL6-F1
#
_entry.id   AF-A0A2E5PYL6-F1
#
_cell.length_a   1.000
_cell.length_b   1.000
_cell.length_c   1.000
_cell.angle_alpha   90.00
_cell.angle_beta   90.00
_cell.angle_gamma   90.00
#
_symmetry.space_group_name_H-M   'P 1'
#
loop_
_entity.id
_entity.type
_entity.pdbx_description
1 polymer ?
#
loop_
_entity_poly.entity_id
_entity_poly.type
_entity_poly.pdbx_seq_one_letter_code
_entity_poly.pdbx_strand_id
1 'polypeptide(L)'
;MNLLRFLIFFLLPGWILPIQVAAQESALLIQSVELIRRGKQVSIHLLTNGAPVYEVNENLQAKTLVIKFQNARLDFVDGRKERLFNDEQIAGIRFNKVDDAIWAQFKLRLSELSYEIEPLSEGDGIAVILRPPRSVEKIDEVIPPLFELSSVALDSTKPDSSIIRFNFINAPSQGRLKEAGNTFIPRIFLLESVDQNLLTVRFPETMPIENLELLKLEDSRVRFLATRPEVNQTLIDFELLVEDLRIERTSDIEKKTWQLEVFGSPKVADNASGVVELTEEEQKAAAKAERARLRRRLTLKSMLQEAENAFRDGMYDEAIKQFRAVYTLGKMDAGEFKEPLEPFAIQAMFRAADVLYTMLERSGAKNHHRSIDAFKTAVRIVEKNQDPEAKEKPSSFQAFIPHAKFRIARSYQKMQFHSEASQYFEQLSQQFPNSMEAVEAIFWKAVTQVDRRNWQQAIEDFKEYLRTSPAPKHLAVTHYKLAQAYYQLGRFITAREHFDTARDLNTTYVRQDPTLLFHMGETYYENADYTTAREVFKMLLRLYPKADFSKFVALRLGDFLRDEGKEDEAIAAYRKAIDSYSREIALLGKLRIANIQSQRPFSSEYLKALKAYEDIITLYPESEQAEEALLRKGLTLTLYGFYQQAIESLEQFMDRYPQSIYVRKNVIQESIDENLKGLIDQHFRNQDDLALVAAYRDYKTKYMLNFRFDTTLFQASVAHNRLGLFDDSLDIQRFLETRASGTMAELNHLETGRTLYEKKDYPGARNKLAQFLQQYPESVYDADARMLLARVYRKNKEFSKALIVYEQTIEKYDQDADPLKAEIVPELYYDTAEMLEEAGYFSEAADAYLQTVKRYNHPVAKPDTPMFIVHSHFLAGEMLYKVQNNESALAQFEKTIRLYENRQEPEIRERIQWAFYHSGNIYALQGQEEKALKIYKDLIDSPEGEGSLWKKMAIESYQSLARQMSYQNYLNQ
;
A
#
# COMPACT_ATOMS: atom_id res chain seq x y z
N MET A 1 25.68 -40.42 -8.90
CA MET A 1 25.14 -41.31 -9.95
C MET A 1 23.63 -41.13 -9.95
N ASN A 2 23.09 -40.21 -10.76
CA ASN A 2 22.55 -40.48 -12.12
C ASN A 2 21.17 -41.19 -12.02
N LEU A 3 20.04 -40.77 -12.59
CA LEU A 3 19.72 -39.88 -13.73
C LEU A 3 18.16 -39.75 -13.75
N LEU A 4 17.57 -38.56 -13.65
CA LEU A 4 16.83 -37.83 -14.70
C LEU A 4 16.28 -38.62 -15.92
N ARG A 5 14.98 -38.44 -16.25
CA ARG A 5 14.40 -38.04 -17.58
C ARG A 5 12.87 -38.26 -17.60
N PHE A 6 12.05 -37.19 -17.65
CA PHE A 6 11.52 -36.47 -18.82
C PHE A 6 10.54 -37.26 -19.71
N LEU A 7 9.27 -36.81 -19.77
CA LEU A 7 8.50 -36.72 -21.02
C LEU A 7 7.31 -35.74 -20.88
N ILE A 8 7.34 -34.72 -21.74
CA ILE A 8 6.28 -33.77 -22.12
C ILE A 8 5.52 -34.39 -23.30
N PHE A 9 4.18 -34.27 -23.41
CA PHE A 9 3.46 -33.98 -24.66
C PHE A 9 1.94 -33.71 -24.46
N PHE A 10 1.54 -32.46 -24.78
CA PHE A 10 0.31 -31.91 -25.43
C PHE A 10 -1.15 -32.36 -25.13
N LEU A 11 -1.93 -31.36 -24.70
CA LEU A 11 -3.24 -30.84 -25.18
C LEU A 11 -4.19 -31.73 -26.02
N LEU A 12 -5.46 -31.81 -25.58
CA LEU A 12 -6.69 -31.63 -26.39
C LEU A 12 -7.83 -31.07 -25.50
N PRO A 13 -8.78 -30.27 -26.06
CA PRO A 13 -9.70 -29.41 -25.32
C PRO A 13 -11.01 -30.13 -24.96
N GLY A 14 -11.37 -30.10 -23.66
CA GLY A 14 -12.64 -30.61 -23.15
C GLY A 14 -13.49 -29.47 -22.60
N TRP A 15 -14.70 -29.34 -23.12
CA TRP A 15 -15.69 -28.33 -22.77
C TRP A 15 -16.03 -28.37 -21.28
N ILE A 16 -15.98 -27.23 -20.59
CA ILE A 16 -16.55 -27.08 -19.25
C ILE A 16 -17.88 -26.33 -19.41
N LEU A 17 -18.97 -27.09 -19.38
CA LEU A 17 -20.29 -26.56 -19.01
C LEU A 17 -20.26 -26.21 -17.51
N PRO A 18 -20.99 -25.16 -17.07
CA PRO A 18 -20.94 -24.73 -15.68
C PRO A 18 -21.63 -25.77 -14.80
N ILE A 19 -20.89 -26.35 -13.87
CA ILE A 19 -21.49 -27.09 -12.76
C ILE A 19 -22.10 -26.03 -11.84
N GLN A 20 -23.43 -25.97 -11.87
CA GLN A 20 -24.23 -25.24 -10.91
C GLN A 20 -24.16 -26.03 -9.58
N VAL A 21 -23.21 -25.69 -8.70
CA VAL A 21 -23.23 -26.13 -7.30
C VAL A 21 -23.99 -25.06 -6.51
N ALA A 22 -25.20 -25.39 -6.11
CA ALA A 22 -25.90 -24.70 -5.05
C ALA A 22 -25.48 -25.31 -3.71
N ALA A 23 -24.80 -24.54 -2.86
CA ALA A 23 -24.86 -24.63 -1.40
C ALA A 23 -23.91 -23.59 -0.75
N GLN A 24 -24.48 -22.49 -0.27
CA GLN A 24 -24.13 -21.76 0.94
C GLN A 24 -22.81 -22.18 1.67
N GLU A 25 -21.65 -21.75 1.17
CA GLU A 25 -20.40 -21.81 1.95
C GLU A 25 -20.38 -20.67 2.96
N SER A 26 -20.29 -21.01 4.25
CA SER A 26 -19.99 -20.07 5.32
C SER A 26 -18.70 -19.30 4.98
N ALA A 27 -18.76 -17.97 4.99
CA ALA A 27 -17.59 -17.14 4.71
C ALA A 27 -16.44 -17.48 5.68
N LEU A 28 -15.23 -17.61 5.13
CA LEU A 28 -14.00 -17.88 5.86
C LEU A 28 -13.66 -16.71 6.79
N LEU A 29 -13.15 -16.99 7.99
CA LEU A 29 -12.92 -15.98 9.03
C LEU A 29 -11.43 -15.70 9.16
N ILE A 30 -11.04 -14.42 9.10
CA ILE A 30 -9.71 -13.95 9.50
C ILE A 30 -9.76 -13.61 10.99
N GLN A 31 -9.01 -14.37 11.81
CA GLN A 31 -9.17 -14.38 13.27
C GLN A 31 -8.08 -13.59 13.99
N SER A 32 -6.85 -13.59 13.49
CA SER A 32 -5.74 -12.83 14.08
C SER A 32 -4.66 -12.49 13.07
N VAL A 33 -3.80 -11.55 13.47
CA VAL A 33 -2.63 -11.10 12.69
C VAL A 33 -1.43 -11.10 13.61
N GLU A 34 -0.36 -11.77 13.20
CA GLU A 34 0.89 -11.85 13.95
C GLU A 34 2.07 -11.40 13.09
N LEU A 35 3.02 -10.68 13.69
CA LEU A 35 4.26 -10.31 13.03
C LEU A 35 5.42 -11.07 13.67
N ILE A 36 6.20 -11.76 12.85
CA ILE A 36 7.36 -12.55 13.25
C ILE A 36 8.58 -12.06 12.50
N ARG A 37 9.67 -11.78 13.21
CA ARG A 37 10.94 -11.34 12.62
C ARG A 37 12.02 -12.40 12.77
N ARG A 38 12.71 -12.70 11.66
CA ARG A 38 13.90 -13.57 11.62
C ARG A 38 15.02 -12.87 10.84
N GLY A 39 15.88 -12.14 11.55
CA GLY A 39 16.93 -11.32 10.94
C GLY A 39 16.38 -10.17 10.10
N LYS A 40 16.75 -10.12 8.81
CA LYS A 40 16.22 -9.15 7.83
C LYS A 40 14.92 -9.60 7.17
N GLN A 41 14.41 -10.79 7.48
CA GLN A 41 13.12 -11.25 6.99
C GLN A 41 12.02 -10.93 8.02
N VAL A 42 10.90 -10.41 7.55
CA VAL A 42 9.68 -10.21 8.34
C VAL A 42 8.57 -11.08 7.76
N SER A 43 7.84 -11.80 8.60
CA SER A 43 6.70 -12.62 8.21
C SER A 43 5.46 -12.11 8.93
N ILE A 44 4.38 -11.84 8.19
CA ILE A 44 3.08 -11.47 8.77
C ILE A 44 2.11 -12.63 8.55
N HIS A 45 1.67 -13.25 9.63
CA HIS A 45 0.76 -14.38 9.59
C HIS A 45 -0.67 -13.87 9.71
N LEU A 46 -1.51 -14.22 8.74
CA LEU A 46 -2.95 -14.00 8.75
C LEU A 46 -3.61 -15.35 9.03
N LEU A 47 -4.04 -15.56 10.28
CA LEU A 47 -4.65 -16.81 10.71
C LEU A 47 -6.13 -16.84 10.31
N THR A 48 -6.53 -17.94 9.68
CA THR A 48 -7.89 -18.16 9.18
C THR A 48 -8.43 -19.49 9.67
N ASN A 49 -9.74 -19.73 9.54
CA ASN A 49 -10.37 -21.01 9.89
C ASN A 49 -10.52 -21.98 8.69
N GLY A 50 -9.71 -21.76 7.64
CA GLY A 50 -9.70 -22.53 6.39
C GLY A 50 -8.80 -21.87 5.34
N ALA A 51 -8.71 -22.43 4.14
CA ALA A 51 -7.84 -21.91 3.06
C ALA A 51 -8.46 -20.68 2.33
N PRO A 52 -7.82 -19.49 2.37
CA PRO A 52 -8.38 -18.29 1.76
C PRO A 52 -8.18 -18.24 0.23
N VAL A 53 -9.19 -17.73 -0.48
CA VAL A 53 -9.08 -17.35 -1.90
C VAL A 53 -8.76 -15.86 -1.99
N TYR A 54 -7.61 -15.51 -2.56
CA TYR A 54 -7.14 -14.13 -2.60
C TYR A 54 -6.49 -13.73 -3.93
N GLU A 55 -6.49 -12.42 -4.18
CA GLU A 55 -5.83 -11.75 -5.30
C GLU A 55 -4.87 -10.69 -4.72
N VAL A 56 -3.69 -10.51 -5.32
CA VAL A 56 -2.67 -9.58 -4.82
C VAL A 56 -2.53 -8.41 -5.79
N ASN A 57 -2.51 -7.20 -5.25
CA ASN A 57 -2.19 -5.98 -6.00
C ASN A 57 -1.05 -5.25 -5.29
N GLU A 58 0.07 -5.09 -5.98
CA GLU A 58 1.30 -4.52 -5.43
C GLU A 58 1.57 -3.12 -5.97
N ASN A 59 2.00 -2.22 -5.09
CA ASN A 59 2.66 -0.97 -5.46
C ASN A 59 3.78 -0.69 -4.46
N LEU A 60 4.86 -1.45 -4.61
CA LEU A 60 6.01 -1.44 -3.69
C LEU A 60 6.74 -0.09 -3.71
N GLN A 61 6.78 0.61 -4.85
CA GLN A 61 7.29 1.98 -4.93
C GLN A 61 6.51 2.94 -4.02
N ALA A 62 5.18 2.80 -3.95
CA ALA A 62 4.34 3.54 -3.02
C ALA A 62 4.28 2.93 -1.60
N LYS A 63 5.17 1.97 -1.30
CA LYS A 63 5.28 1.24 -0.02
C LYS A 63 3.94 0.62 0.41
N THR A 64 3.19 0.06 -0.54
CA THR A 64 1.85 -0.47 -0.30
C THR A 64 1.69 -1.84 -0.96
N LEU A 65 1.16 -2.81 -0.21
CA LEU A 65 0.77 -4.12 -0.71
C LEU A 65 -0.69 -4.35 -0.32
N VAL A 66 -1.53 -4.80 -1.26
CA VAL A 66 -2.94 -5.07 -1.01
C VAL A 66 -3.24 -6.52 -1.34
N ILE A 67 -3.80 -7.25 -0.37
CA ILE A 67 -4.32 -8.61 -0.56
C ILE A 67 -5.84 -8.55 -0.47
N LYS A 68 -6.52 -8.95 -1.55
CA LYS A 68 -7.98 -8.97 -1.66
C LYS A 68 -8.48 -10.39 -1.44
N PHE A 69 -9.16 -10.61 -0.33
CA PHE A 69 -9.82 -11.86 -0.01
C PHE A 69 -11.24 -11.88 -0.59
N GLN A 70 -11.53 -12.90 -1.40
CA GLN A 70 -12.82 -13.04 -2.11
C GLN A 70 -13.86 -13.83 -1.31
N ASN A 71 -13.42 -14.71 -0.42
CA ASN A 71 -14.29 -15.59 0.37
C ASN A 71 -14.20 -15.36 1.90
N ALA A 72 -13.68 -14.21 2.35
CA ALA A 72 -13.38 -13.97 3.77
C ALA A 72 -14.22 -12.87 4.44
N ARG A 73 -14.38 -12.97 5.76
CA ARG A 73 -14.90 -11.96 6.69
C ARG A 73 -13.95 -11.80 7.87
N LEU A 74 -14.03 -10.65 8.55
CA LEU A 74 -13.21 -10.35 9.72
C LEU A 74 -13.90 -10.87 10.99
N ASP A 75 -13.19 -11.64 11.81
CA ASP A 75 -13.64 -12.13 13.12
C ASP A 75 -12.56 -11.90 14.18
N PHE A 76 -12.07 -10.66 14.24
CA PHE A 76 -11.13 -10.27 15.29
C PHE A 76 -11.89 -10.18 16.61
N VAL A 77 -11.41 -10.88 17.64
CA VAL A 77 -11.98 -10.86 19.00
C VAL A 77 -12.10 -9.44 19.56
N ASP A 78 -11.20 -8.54 19.14
CA ASP A 78 -11.19 -7.13 19.53
C ASP A 78 -12.04 -6.21 18.63
N GLY A 79 -12.62 -6.73 17.54
CA GLY A 79 -13.42 -5.98 16.55
C GLY A 79 -12.63 -4.97 15.70
N ARG A 80 -11.30 -4.91 15.81
CA ARG A 80 -10.48 -3.85 15.19
C ARG A 80 -9.97 -4.26 13.82
N LYS A 81 -10.09 -3.35 12.86
CA LYS A 81 -9.67 -3.57 11.46
C LYS A 81 -8.26 -3.06 11.15
N GLU A 82 -7.49 -2.64 12.14
CA GLU A 82 -6.14 -2.07 11.94
C GLU A 82 -5.18 -2.70 12.95
N ARG A 83 -3.94 -2.95 12.55
CA ARG A 83 -2.83 -3.37 13.42
C ARG A 83 -1.60 -2.54 13.09
N LEU A 84 -1.00 -1.93 14.12
CA LEU A 84 0.27 -1.20 13.98
C LEU A 84 1.40 -2.09 14.49
N PHE A 85 2.55 -2.01 13.83
CA PHE A 85 3.72 -2.79 14.18
C PHE A 85 4.90 -1.88 14.51
N ASN A 86 5.63 -2.22 15.58
CA ASN A 86 6.91 -1.61 15.92
C ASN A 86 8.04 -2.30 15.15
N ASP A 87 8.05 -2.16 13.82
CA ASP A 87 8.97 -2.85 12.92
C ASP A 87 9.60 -1.90 11.89
N GLU A 88 10.87 -2.12 11.55
CA GLU A 88 11.64 -1.27 10.62
C GLU A 88 11.23 -1.41 9.14
N GLN A 89 10.62 -2.52 8.75
CA GLN A 89 10.25 -2.83 7.36
C GLN A 89 8.77 -2.60 7.08
N ILE A 90 7.91 -2.73 8.09
CA ILE A 90 6.46 -2.58 7.98
C ILE A 90 5.89 -1.72 9.11
N ALA A 91 4.94 -0.84 8.78
CA ALA A 91 4.29 0.04 9.76
C ALA A 91 2.99 -0.56 10.34
N GLY A 92 2.25 -1.34 9.54
CA GLY A 92 0.97 -1.90 9.96
C GLY A 92 0.15 -2.45 8.79
N ILE A 93 -1.05 -2.93 9.13
CA ILE A 93 -2.04 -3.46 8.20
C ILE A 93 -3.43 -2.89 8.52
N ARG A 94 -4.21 -2.60 7.49
CA ARG A 94 -5.61 -2.13 7.57
C ARG A 94 -6.52 -3.02 6.73
N PHE A 95 -7.68 -3.38 7.26
CA PHE A 95 -8.70 -4.16 6.58
C PHE A 95 -9.91 -3.30 6.19
N ASN A 96 -10.22 -3.25 4.90
CA ASN A 96 -11.38 -2.53 4.35
C ASN A 96 -12.35 -3.51 3.69
N LYS A 97 -13.67 -3.26 3.81
CA LYS A 97 -14.68 -4.00 3.05
C LYS A 97 -15.03 -3.18 1.81
N VAL A 98 -14.85 -3.76 0.62
CA VAL A 98 -15.20 -3.17 -0.67
C VAL A 98 -16.08 -4.17 -1.40
N ASP A 99 -17.33 -3.80 -1.64
CA ASP A 99 -18.39 -4.71 -2.09
C ASP A 99 -18.50 -5.95 -1.18
N ASP A 100 -18.30 -7.15 -1.73
CA ASP A 100 -18.33 -8.42 -0.99
C ASP A 100 -16.94 -8.95 -0.58
N ALA A 101 -15.85 -8.24 -0.92
CA ALA A 101 -14.47 -8.65 -0.63
C ALA A 101 -13.86 -7.90 0.58
N ILE A 102 -12.87 -8.53 1.22
CA ILE A 102 -12.06 -7.92 2.28
C ILE A 102 -10.66 -7.61 1.76
N TRP A 103 -10.25 -6.36 1.86
CA TRP A 103 -8.96 -5.87 1.39
C TRP A 103 -8.04 -5.67 2.58
N ALA A 104 -6.96 -6.43 2.64
CA ALA A 104 -5.88 -6.28 3.61
C ALA A 104 -4.77 -5.42 3.01
N GLN A 105 -4.70 -4.16 3.42
CA GLN A 105 -3.75 -3.17 2.94
C GLN A 105 -2.58 -3.06 3.93
N PHE A 106 -1.41 -3.49 3.49
CA PHE A 106 -0.15 -3.41 4.22
C PHE A 106 0.53 -2.08 3.91
N LYS A 107 0.99 -1.38 4.94
CA LYS A 107 1.82 -0.18 4.79
C LYS A 107 3.27 -0.53 5.11
N LEU A 108 4.10 -0.56 4.07
CA LEU A 108 5.53 -0.84 4.17
C LEU A 108 6.30 0.44 4.56
N ARG A 109 7.48 0.28 5.13
CA ARG A 109 8.43 1.39 5.41
C ARG A 109 9.52 1.49 4.35
N LEU A 110 9.83 0.36 3.70
CA LEU A 110 10.82 0.25 2.62
C LEU A 110 10.11 -0.07 1.30
N SER A 111 10.52 0.62 0.22
CA SER A 111 10.03 0.44 -1.15
C SER A 111 10.68 -0.74 -1.88
N GLU A 112 11.86 -1.13 -1.43
CA GLU A 112 12.73 -2.10 -2.09
C GLU A 112 12.32 -3.56 -1.82
N LEU A 113 11.38 -3.82 -0.90
CA LEU A 113 11.10 -5.17 -0.39
C LEU A 113 10.55 -6.09 -1.48
N SER A 114 11.08 -7.31 -1.59
CA SER A 114 10.38 -8.43 -2.21
C SER A 114 9.41 -9.06 -1.21
N TYR A 115 8.36 -9.70 -1.71
CA TYR A 115 7.43 -10.45 -0.89
C TYR A 115 7.14 -11.84 -1.47
N GLU A 116 6.82 -12.78 -0.59
CA GLU A 116 6.28 -14.10 -0.90
C GLU A 116 5.04 -14.33 -0.04
N ILE A 117 4.05 -15.04 -0.56
CA ILE A 117 2.87 -15.45 0.20
C ILE A 117 2.82 -16.97 0.18
N GLU A 118 2.90 -17.57 1.37
CA GLU A 118 2.90 -19.01 1.54
C GLU A 118 1.77 -19.43 2.49
N PRO A 119 1.14 -20.60 2.30
CA PRO A 119 0.27 -21.17 3.32
C PRO A 119 1.08 -21.50 4.59
N LEU A 120 0.47 -21.34 5.76
CA LEU A 120 1.12 -21.65 7.03
C LEU A 120 1.41 -23.16 7.16
N SER A 121 2.58 -23.50 7.73
CA SER A 121 2.99 -24.90 7.94
C SER A 121 2.28 -25.57 9.13
N GLU A 122 1.83 -24.78 10.10
CA GLU A 122 1.03 -25.20 11.26
C GLU A 122 -0.17 -24.23 11.40
N GLY A 123 -1.39 -24.77 11.36
CA GLY A 123 -2.63 -23.98 11.37
C GLY A 123 -3.11 -23.54 9.98
N ASP A 124 -4.37 -23.09 9.91
CA ASP A 124 -4.97 -22.57 8.68
C ASP A 124 -4.65 -21.06 8.55
N GLY A 125 -4.17 -20.63 7.37
CA GLY A 125 -3.82 -19.23 7.12
C GLY A 125 -2.74 -19.01 6.06
N ILE A 126 -2.33 -17.76 5.89
CA ILE A 126 -1.23 -17.37 4.99
C ILE A 126 -0.17 -16.56 5.73
N ALA A 127 1.10 -16.75 5.35
CA ALA A 127 2.24 -15.94 5.75
C ALA A 127 2.65 -15.03 4.60
N VAL A 128 2.68 -13.71 4.86
CA VAL A 128 3.26 -12.71 3.97
C VAL A 128 4.69 -12.44 4.39
N ILE A 129 5.65 -12.97 3.64
CA ILE A 129 7.08 -12.92 3.94
C ILE A 129 7.71 -11.78 3.15
N LEU A 130 8.30 -10.79 3.83
CA LEU A 130 8.97 -9.63 3.26
C LEU A 130 10.51 -9.78 3.39
N ARG A 131 11.25 -9.51 2.31
CA ARG A 131 12.72 -9.56 2.26
C ARG A 131 13.32 -8.37 1.48
N PRO A 132 14.52 -7.89 1.80
CA PRO A 132 15.23 -6.90 0.97
C PRO A 132 15.70 -7.50 -0.37
N PRO A 133 15.81 -6.71 -1.46
CA PRO A 133 16.12 -7.22 -2.79
C PRO A 133 17.63 -7.48 -3.00
N ARG A 134 17.95 -8.31 -4.00
CA ARG A 134 19.29 -8.43 -4.61
C ARG A 134 19.27 -7.79 -6.01
N SER A 135 20.26 -6.97 -6.34
CA SER A 135 20.28 -6.19 -7.59
C SER A 135 20.61 -7.05 -8.81
N VAL A 136 19.81 -6.90 -9.88
CA VAL A 136 20.13 -7.33 -11.25
C VAL A 136 19.85 -6.15 -12.17
N GLU A 137 20.79 -5.84 -13.07
CA GLU A 137 20.69 -4.72 -14.03
C GLU A 137 19.62 -4.98 -15.10
N LYS A 138 18.91 -3.90 -15.49
CA LYS A 138 17.91 -3.92 -16.58
C LYS A 138 18.58 -3.80 -17.95
N ILE A 139 18.06 -4.54 -18.92
CA ILE A 139 18.36 -4.45 -20.35
C ILE A 139 17.23 -3.65 -21.03
N ASP A 140 17.58 -2.70 -21.88
CA ASP A 140 16.65 -1.95 -22.73
C ASP A 140 16.30 -2.76 -24.00
N GLU A 141 15.02 -3.07 -24.23
CA GLU A 141 14.55 -3.74 -25.45
C GLU A 141 13.99 -2.74 -26.48
N VAL A 142 14.49 -2.79 -27.72
CA VAL A 142 13.96 -2.10 -28.90
C VAL A 142 13.21 -3.14 -29.75
N ILE A 143 11.94 -2.87 -30.10
CA ILE A 143 11.05 -3.80 -30.82
C ILE A 143 11.29 -3.72 -32.34
N PRO A 144 11.68 -4.81 -33.04
CA PRO A 144 11.92 -4.83 -34.49
C PRO A 144 10.64 -4.99 -35.34
N PRO A 145 10.68 -4.64 -36.65
CA PRO A 145 9.55 -4.77 -37.58
C PRO A 145 9.21 -6.21 -37.92
N LEU A 146 7.92 -6.47 -38.16
CA LEU A 146 7.35 -7.79 -38.47
C LEU A 146 7.20 -8.04 -39.97
N PHE A 147 7.03 -6.98 -40.77
CA PHE A 147 6.80 -7.07 -42.22
C PHE A 147 7.67 -6.10 -43.02
N GLU A 148 7.87 -6.42 -44.30
CA GLU A 148 8.46 -5.50 -45.28
C GLU A 148 7.50 -5.23 -46.44
N LEU A 149 7.33 -3.96 -46.81
CA LEU A 149 6.55 -3.55 -47.99
C LEU A 149 7.37 -3.80 -49.26
N SER A 150 6.90 -4.69 -50.12
CA SER A 150 7.64 -5.18 -51.28
C SER A 150 7.32 -4.47 -52.59
N SER A 151 6.09 -4.03 -52.79
CA SER A 151 5.71 -3.22 -53.97
C SER A 151 4.38 -2.50 -53.78
N VAL A 152 4.20 -1.39 -54.52
CA VAL A 152 2.94 -0.67 -54.67
C VAL A 152 2.63 -0.49 -56.15
N ALA A 153 1.40 -0.78 -56.57
CA ALA A 153 0.96 -0.66 -57.96
C ALA A 153 -0.39 0.08 -58.07
N LEU A 154 -0.59 0.80 -59.17
CA LEU A 154 -1.84 1.50 -59.49
C LEU A 154 -2.45 0.89 -60.76
N ASP A 155 -3.73 0.54 -60.71
CA ASP A 155 -4.50 -0.05 -61.81
C ASP A 155 -5.73 0.82 -62.10
N SER A 156 -5.75 1.43 -63.29
CA SER A 156 -6.78 2.35 -63.77
C SER A 156 -7.67 1.73 -64.85
N THR A 157 -7.73 0.40 -64.93
CA THR A 157 -8.49 -0.32 -65.98
C THR A 157 -10.00 -0.23 -65.82
N LYS A 158 -10.50 0.11 -64.62
CA LYS A 158 -11.93 0.32 -64.36
C LYS A 158 -12.34 1.75 -64.69
N PRO A 159 -13.45 1.96 -65.43
CA PRO A 159 -13.87 3.30 -65.83
C PRO A 159 -14.29 4.17 -64.64
N ASP A 160 -14.82 3.57 -63.57
CA ASP A 160 -15.45 4.29 -62.45
C ASP A 160 -14.58 4.35 -61.17
N SER A 161 -13.41 3.72 -61.17
CA SER A 161 -12.52 3.64 -60.00
C SER A 161 -11.05 3.42 -60.34
N SER A 162 -10.17 3.72 -59.39
CA SER A 162 -8.72 3.47 -59.47
C SER A 162 -8.29 2.56 -58.31
N ILE A 163 -7.55 1.48 -58.59
CA ILE A 163 -7.14 0.50 -57.57
C ILE A 163 -5.66 0.64 -57.24
N ILE A 164 -5.35 0.90 -55.97
CA ILE A 164 -3.98 0.91 -55.42
C ILE A 164 -3.74 -0.41 -54.70
N ARG A 165 -2.73 -1.18 -55.12
CA ARG A 165 -2.37 -2.48 -54.54
C ARG A 165 -1.02 -2.40 -53.81
N PHE A 166 -0.98 -2.86 -52.56
CA PHE A 166 0.21 -2.97 -51.72
C PHE A 166 0.54 -4.44 -51.45
N ASN A 167 1.78 -4.85 -51.67
CA ASN A 167 2.23 -6.23 -51.46
C ASN A 167 3.29 -6.28 -50.35
N PHE A 168 3.27 -7.33 -49.52
CA PHE A 168 4.14 -7.45 -48.33
C PHE A 168 4.84 -8.81 -48.26
N ILE A 169 6.03 -8.80 -47.64
CA ILE A 169 6.76 -10.01 -47.24
C ILE A 169 7.06 -9.97 -45.73
N ASN A 170 7.49 -11.09 -45.15
CA ASN A 170 7.89 -11.11 -43.74
C ASN A 170 9.28 -10.47 -43.57
N ALA A 171 9.46 -9.65 -42.55
CA ALA A 171 10.76 -9.08 -42.22
C ALA A 171 11.70 -10.17 -41.66
N PRO A 172 13.02 -10.13 -41.96
CA PRO A 172 14.01 -11.02 -41.36
C PRO A 172 14.23 -10.64 -39.89
N SER A 173 13.41 -11.16 -38.98
CA SER A 173 13.54 -10.87 -37.55
C SER A 173 14.80 -11.55 -36.94
N GLN A 174 15.68 -10.76 -36.31
CA GLN A 174 16.66 -11.30 -35.37
C GLN A 174 15.94 -11.65 -34.06
N GLY A 175 15.47 -12.89 -33.97
CA GLY A 175 15.37 -13.62 -32.70
C GLY A 175 14.35 -13.12 -31.67
N ARG A 176 13.06 -13.37 -31.92
CA ARG A 176 12.04 -13.93 -31.00
C ARG A 176 10.65 -13.42 -31.40
N LEU A 177 10.04 -14.13 -32.34
CA LEU A 177 8.59 -14.32 -32.50
C LEU A 177 8.42 -15.34 -33.63
N LYS A 178 8.80 -16.58 -33.36
CA LYS A 178 8.61 -17.73 -34.27
C LYS A 178 7.24 -18.41 -34.10
N GLU A 179 6.31 -17.80 -33.37
CA GLU A 179 5.00 -18.39 -33.04
C GLU A 179 3.79 -17.64 -33.59
N ALA A 180 3.95 -16.46 -34.21
CA ALA A 180 2.90 -15.91 -35.07
C ALA A 180 3.10 -16.47 -36.49
N GLY A 181 2.46 -17.61 -36.76
CA GLY A 181 2.48 -18.28 -38.05
C GLY A 181 2.01 -17.40 -39.22
N ASN A 182 2.12 -17.95 -40.43
CA ASN A 182 1.78 -17.35 -41.74
C ASN A 182 0.33 -16.81 -41.93
N THR A 183 -0.42 -16.52 -40.86
CA THR A 183 -1.84 -16.19 -40.86
C THR A 183 -2.18 -14.69 -40.79
N PHE A 184 -1.19 -13.78 -40.84
CA PHE A 184 -1.43 -12.34 -40.71
C PHE A 184 -0.78 -11.52 -41.84
N ILE A 185 -1.43 -10.41 -42.19
CA ILE A 185 -0.93 -9.34 -43.08
C ILE A 185 -0.85 -8.02 -42.29
N PRO A 186 -0.03 -7.04 -42.73
CA PRO A 186 0.07 -5.75 -42.06
C PRO A 186 -1.30 -5.07 -41.87
N ARG A 187 -1.52 -4.47 -40.70
CA ARG A 187 -2.69 -3.62 -40.46
C ARG A 187 -2.51 -2.30 -41.22
N ILE A 188 -3.61 -1.75 -41.74
CA ILE A 188 -3.58 -0.48 -42.48
C ILE A 188 -4.45 0.56 -41.79
N PHE A 189 -3.96 1.79 -41.71
CA PHE A 189 -4.74 2.96 -41.30
C PHE A 189 -4.75 3.96 -42.45
N LEU A 190 -5.94 4.45 -42.82
CA LEU A 190 -6.11 5.51 -43.81
C LEU A 190 -6.32 6.82 -43.05
N LEU A 191 -5.46 7.80 -43.33
CA LEU A 191 -5.49 9.13 -42.74
C LEU A 191 -5.78 10.12 -43.86
N GLU A 192 -7.02 10.58 -43.95
CA GLU A 192 -7.47 11.55 -44.96
C GLU A 192 -7.34 12.99 -44.43
N SER A 193 -7.00 13.93 -45.31
CA SER A 193 -7.01 15.35 -44.98
C SER A 193 -8.43 15.92 -44.91
N VAL A 194 -8.60 17.01 -44.17
CA VAL A 194 -9.90 17.66 -43.92
C VAL A 194 -10.61 18.10 -45.21
N ASP A 195 -9.84 18.37 -46.26
CA ASP A 195 -10.28 18.77 -47.59
C ASP A 195 -10.40 17.59 -48.58
N GLN A 196 -10.22 16.34 -48.11
CA GLN A 196 -10.32 15.09 -48.88
C GLN A 196 -9.44 15.01 -50.15
N ASN A 197 -8.39 15.84 -50.22
CA ASN A 197 -7.46 15.87 -51.35
C ASN A 197 -6.13 15.14 -51.06
N LEU A 198 -5.87 14.72 -49.82
CA LEU A 198 -4.66 13.98 -49.44
C LEU A 198 -5.06 12.72 -48.63
N LEU A 199 -4.54 11.58 -49.03
CA LEU A 199 -4.69 10.28 -48.38
C LEU A 199 -3.32 9.75 -47.96
N THR A 200 -3.09 9.61 -46.67
CA THR A 200 -1.92 8.95 -46.10
C THR A 200 -2.28 7.54 -45.63
N VAL A 201 -1.60 6.52 -46.17
CA VAL A 201 -1.75 5.12 -45.77
C VAL A 201 -0.61 4.74 -44.82
N ARG A 202 -0.94 4.34 -43.58
CA ARG A 202 0.01 3.96 -42.53
C ARG A 202 0.02 2.45 -42.31
N PHE A 203 1.21 1.87 -42.31
CA PHE A 203 1.51 0.46 -42.03
C PHE A 203 2.39 0.35 -40.77
N PRO A 204 1.83 0.06 -39.58
CA PRO A 204 2.62 -0.20 -38.38
C PRO A 204 3.37 -1.53 -38.51
N GLU A 205 4.45 -1.66 -37.75
CA GLU A 205 5.31 -2.86 -37.67
C GLU A 205 5.87 -3.30 -39.04
N THR A 206 5.96 -2.35 -39.97
CA THR A 206 6.30 -2.60 -41.38
C THR A 206 7.31 -1.56 -41.86
N MET A 207 8.40 -2.01 -42.48
CA MET A 207 9.41 -1.14 -43.13
C MET A 207 9.41 -1.36 -44.66
N PRO A 208 9.78 -0.39 -45.50
CA PRO A 208 9.94 -0.65 -46.93
C PRO A 208 11.20 -1.50 -47.19
N ILE A 209 11.17 -2.37 -48.21
CA ILE A 209 12.37 -3.06 -48.67
C ILE A 209 13.39 -2.02 -49.15
N GLU A 210 14.69 -2.29 -48.92
CA GLU A 210 15.78 -1.48 -49.45
C GLU A 210 15.62 -1.27 -50.96
N ASN A 211 15.52 0.00 -51.38
CA ASN A 211 15.38 0.48 -52.77
C ASN A 211 13.99 0.37 -53.41
N LEU A 212 12.90 0.45 -52.64
CA LEU A 212 11.54 0.58 -53.20
C LEU A 212 11.32 1.96 -53.89
N GLU A 213 11.31 2.01 -55.22
CA GLU A 213 11.03 3.23 -56.01
C GLU A 213 9.56 3.32 -56.49
N LEU A 214 8.84 4.40 -56.13
CA LEU A 214 7.39 4.57 -56.44
C LEU A 214 7.05 5.81 -57.30
N LEU A 215 8.02 6.37 -58.02
CA LEU A 215 7.95 7.72 -58.63
C LEU A 215 6.98 7.89 -59.83
N LYS A 216 6.14 6.90 -60.18
CA LYS A 216 5.29 6.93 -61.40
C LYS A 216 3.87 6.37 -61.20
N LEU A 217 3.28 6.53 -60.03
CA LEU A 217 1.92 6.08 -59.73
C LEU A 217 0.94 7.27 -59.79
N GLU A 218 0.38 7.57 -60.96
CA GLU A 218 -0.62 8.63 -61.15
C GLU A 218 -1.67 8.27 -62.23
N ASP A 219 -2.93 8.64 -62.00
CA ASP A 219 -4.00 8.63 -62.99
C ASP A 219 -4.98 9.82 -62.81
N SER A 220 -6.16 9.77 -63.44
CA SER A 220 -7.17 10.84 -63.37
C SER A 220 -7.83 11.01 -62.00
N ARG A 221 -7.55 10.15 -61.01
CA ARG A 221 -8.16 10.16 -59.67
C ARG A 221 -7.16 10.18 -58.53
N VAL A 222 -5.97 9.59 -58.70
CA VAL A 222 -4.96 9.46 -57.63
C VAL A 222 -3.57 9.78 -58.15
N ARG A 223 -2.78 10.54 -57.37
CA ARG A 223 -1.36 10.81 -57.63
C ARG A 223 -0.52 10.46 -56.40
N PHE A 224 0.50 9.62 -56.54
CA PHE A 224 1.45 9.34 -55.47
C PHE A 224 2.33 10.55 -55.15
N LEU A 225 2.55 10.81 -53.86
CA LEU A 225 3.37 11.93 -53.39
C LEU A 225 4.69 11.47 -52.76
N ALA A 226 4.64 10.64 -51.72
CA ALA A 226 5.85 10.25 -50.98
C ALA A 226 5.67 8.96 -50.15
N THR A 227 6.79 8.28 -49.88
CA THR A 227 6.89 7.21 -48.86
C THR A 227 7.75 7.71 -47.70
N ARG A 228 7.26 7.61 -46.47
CA ARG A 228 7.91 8.06 -45.23
C ARG A 228 8.09 6.88 -44.27
N PRO A 229 9.29 6.28 -44.19
CA PRO A 229 9.60 5.28 -43.17
C PRO A 229 9.88 5.94 -41.81
N GLU A 230 9.31 5.41 -40.74
CA GLU A 230 9.51 5.83 -39.35
C GLU A 230 9.84 4.62 -38.46
N VAL A 231 10.19 4.84 -37.19
CA VAL A 231 10.57 3.75 -36.27
C VAL A 231 9.43 2.72 -36.19
N ASN A 232 9.70 1.53 -36.73
CA ASN A 232 8.76 0.40 -36.77
C ASN A 232 7.44 0.68 -37.53
N GLN A 233 7.42 1.55 -38.55
CA GLN A 233 6.24 1.78 -39.41
C GLN A 233 6.56 2.47 -40.74
N THR A 234 5.67 2.37 -41.72
CA THR A 234 5.78 3.05 -43.03
C THR A 234 4.51 3.84 -43.34
N LEU A 235 4.64 5.09 -43.80
CA LEU A 235 3.55 5.94 -44.27
C LEU A 235 3.69 6.19 -45.78
N ILE A 236 2.58 6.23 -46.53
CA ILE A 236 2.55 6.47 -47.97
C ILE A 236 1.48 7.51 -48.30
N ASP A 237 1.87 8.62 -48.90
CA ASP A 237 1.00 9.78 -49.16
C ASP A 237 0.54 9.80 -50.64
N PHE A 238 -0.75 10.02 -50.87
CA PHE A 238 -1.39 10.15 -52.19
C PHE A 238 -2.26 11.42 -52.24
N GLU A 239 -2.24 12.15 -53.35
CA GLU A 239 -3.19 13.21 -53.67
C GLU A 239 -4.41 12.63 -54.40
N LEU A 240 -5.62 13.09 -54.05
CA LEU A 240 -6.91 12.64 -54.60
C LEU A 240 -7.54 13.75 -55.46
N LEU A 241 -7.91 13.41 -56.69
CA LEU A 241 -8.36 14.34 -57.75
C LEU A 241 -9.85 14.15 -58.12
N VAL A 242 -10.70 13.77 -57.16
CA VAL A 242 -12.11 13.41 -57.39
C VAL A 242 -13.10 14.22 -56.55
N GLU A 243 -14.33 14.36 -57.05
CA GLU A 243 -15.55 14.76 -56.34
C GLU A 243 -16.34 13.51 -55.90
N ASP A 244 -17.04 13.60 -54.77
CA ASP A 244 -17.79 12.50 -54.14
C ASP A 244 -16.95 11.25 -53.82
N LEU A 245 -15.80 11.47 -53.19
CA LEU A 245 -14.83 10.43 -52.81
C LEU A 245 -15.47 9.28 -52.02
N ARG A 246 -15.27 8.05 -52.49
CA ARG A 246 -15.52 6.84 -51.72
C ARG A 246 -14.35 5.88 -51.87
N ILE A 247 -13.82 5.37 -50.76
CA ILE A 247 -12.71 4.41 -50.76
C ILE A 247 -13.19 3.08 -50.19
N GLU A 248 -13.00 2.00 -50.93
CA GLU A 248 -13.24 0.64 -50.47
C GLU A 248 -11.91 -0.10 -50.27
N ARG A 249 -11.81 -0.89 -49.19
CA ARG A 249 -10.59 -1.66 -48.86
C ARG A 249 -10.87 -3.15 -48.92
N THR A 250 -10.01 -3.88 -49.61
CA THR A 250 -10.05 -5.35 -49.65
C THR A 250 -8.67 -5.93 -49.39
N SER A 251 -8.61 -7.06 -48.70
CA SER A 251 -7.36 -7.73 -48.36
C SER A 251 -7.35 -9.18 -48.82
N ASP A 252 -6.20 -9.64 -49.28
CA ASP A 252 -5.93 -11.06 -49.56
C ASP A 252 -4.83 -11.54 -48.62
N ILE A 253 -5.21 -12.32 -47.61
CA ILE A 253 -4.33 -12.79 -46.53
C ILE A 253 -3.29 -13.79 -47.07
N GLU A 254 -3.68 -14.64 -48.03
CA GLU A 254 -2.80 -15.66 -48.61
C GLU A 254 -1.72 -15.03 -49.49
N LYS A 255 -2.08 -14.02 -50.28
CA LYS A 255 -1.12 -13.29 -51.14
C LYS A 255 -0.39 -12.17 -50.41
N LYS A 256 -0.74 -11.89 -49.15
CA LYS A 256 -0.25 -10.77 -48.35
C LYS A 256 -0.37 -9.43 -49.08
N THR A 257 -1.59 -9.14 -49.55
CA THR A 257 -1.87 -7.93 -50.31
C THR A 257 -3.03 -7.13 -49.75
N TRP A 258 -2.92 -5.80 -49.84
CA TRP A 258 -4.00 -4.86 -49.62
C TRP A 258 -4.35 -4.15 -50.92
N GLN A 259 -5.64 -3.93 -51.15
CA GLN A 259 -6.17 -3.16 -52.27
C GLN A 259 -7.08 -2.05 -51.76
N LEU A 260 -6.84 -0.84 -52.24
CA LEU A 260 -7.68 0.33 -52.03
C LEU A 260 -8.31 0.72 -53.37
N GLU A 261 -9.62 0.62 -53.48
CA GLU A 261 -10.37 1.05 -54.66
C GLU A 261 -10.98 2.42 -54.40
N VAL A 262 -10.51 3.43 -55.15
CA VAL A 262 -10.89 4.83 -55.04
C VAL A 262 -11.95 5.14 -56.09
N PHE A 263 -13.15 5.47 -55.65
CA PHE A 263 -14.29 5.88 -56.46
C PHE A 263 -14.49 7.39 -56.38
N GLY A 264 -15.03 7.97 -57.45
CA GLY A 264 -15.39 9.38 -57.52
C GLY A 264 -15.34 9.91 -58.95
N SER A 265 -16.11 10.95 -59.22
CA SER A 265 -16.11 11.64 -60.50
C SER A 265 -14.89 12.57 -60.56
N PRO A 266 -14.08 12.57 -61.62
CA PRO A 266 -13.04 13.58 -61.79
C PRO A 266 -13.69 14.98 -61.79
N LYS A 267 -13.15 15.92 -61.03
CA LYS A 267 -13.73 17.28 -60.89
C LYS A 267 -13.89 17.97 -62.26
N VAL A 268 -15.11 18.37 -62.67
CA VAL A 268 -15.41 19.11 -63.93
C VAL A 268 -16.43 20.25 -63.69
N ALA A 269 -16.23 21.41 -64.34
CA ALA A 269 -16.93 22.69 -64.12
C ALA A 269 -18.43 22.78 -64.51
N ASP A 270 -19.16 23.62 -63.76
CA ASP A 270 -20.61 23.76 -63.54
C ASP A 270 -21.47 24.46 -64.65
N ASN A 271 -22.80 24.18 -64.72
CA ASN A 271 -23.92 25.09 -65.17
C ASN A 271 -25.36 24.45 -65.20
N ALA A 272 -26.43 25.28 -65.14
CA ALA A 272 -27.72 25.07 -64.43
C ALA A 272 -29.09 25.04 -65.21
N SER A 273 -30.17 24.63 -64.50
CA SER A 273 -31.61 25.11 -64.45
C SER A 273 -32.76 24.64 -65.41
N GLY A 274 -34.02 24.59 -64.89
CA GLY A 274 -35.30 24.64 -65.66
C GLY A 274 -36.62 24.21 -64.93
N VAL A 275 -37.72 25.00 -65.00
CA VAL A 275 -39.12 24.72 -64.50
C VAL A 275 -40.20 25.35 -65.45
N VAL A 276 -41.44 24.82 -65.51
CA VAL A 276 -42.58 25.21 -66.43
C VAL A 276 -43.97 25.33 -65.69
N GLU A 277 -44.92 26.14 -66.22
CA GLU A 277 -46.25 26.59 -65.68
C GLU A 277 -47.55 26.07 -66.43
N LEU A 278 -48.76 26.32 -65.86
CA LEU A 278 -50.15 25.99 -66.33
C LEU A 278 -51.11 27.24 -66.41
N THR A 279 -52.40 27.10 -66.83
CA THR A 279 -53.30 28.05 -67.59
C THR A 279 -54.41 28.91 -66.88
N GLU A 280 -55.09 29.81 -67.65
CA GLU A 280 -55.49 31.22 -67.38
C GLU A 280 -56.85 31.60 -66.72
N GLU A 281 -57.89 30.76 -66.63
CA GLU A 281 -59.22 31.27 -66.19
C GLU A 281 -59.58 30.97 -64.73
N GLU A 282 -59.04 29.90 -64.14
CA GLU A 282 -58.98 29.73 -62.68
C GLU A 282 -57.97 30.72 -62.06
N GLN A 283 -57.02 31.20 -62.86
CA GLN A 283 -56.04 32.21 -62.46
C GLN A 283 -56.66 33.58 -62.21
N LYS A 284 -57.71 34.06 -62.89
CA LYS A 284 -58.09 35.49 -62.75
C LYS A 284 -58.79 35.84 -61.43
N ALA A 285 -59.62 34.95 -60.88
CA ALA A 285 -60.32 35.19 -59.61
C ALA A 285 -59.45 34.78 -58.40
N ALA A 286 -58.78 33.61 -58.49
CA ALA A 286 -57.76 33.23 -57.53
C ALA A 286 -56.61 34.25 -57.51
N ALA A 287 -56.08 34.68 -58.68
CA ALA A 287 -55.00 35.66 -58.72
C ALA A 287 -55.38 37.05 -58.23
N LYS A 288 -56.66 37.49 -58.18
CA LYS A 288 -56.96 38.81 -57.57
C LYS A 288 -56.85 38.75 -56.04
N ALA A 289 -57.44 37.73 -55.41
CA ALA A 289 -57.33 37.50 -53.97
C ALA A 289 -55.92 37.04 -53.57
N GLU A 290 -55.30 36.19 -54.38
CA GLU A 290 -53.93 35.73 -54.23
C GLU A 290 -52.92 36.83 -54.53
N ARG A 291 -53.11 37.74 -55.50
CA ARG A 291 -52.26 38.94 -55.66
C ARG A 291 -52.37 39.88 -54.47
N ALA A 292 -53.54 40.04 -53.86
CA ALA A 292 -53.69 40.83 -52.64
C ALA A 292 -52.98 40.15 -51.45
N ARG A 293 -53.18 38.84 -51.26
CA ARG A 293 -52.46 38.03 -50.25
C ARG A 293 -50.95 37.99 -50.51
N LEU A 294 -50.50 37.87 -51.75
CA LEU A 294 -49.09 37.92 -52.16
C LEU A 294 -48.50 39.30 -51.93
N ARG A 295 -49.19 40.39 -52.27
CA ARG A 295 -48.74 41.77 -51.97
C ARG A 295 -48.62 42.01 -50.46
N ARG A 296 -49.59 41.53 -49.67
CA ARG A 296 -49.54 41.57 -48.20
C ARG A 296 -48.40 40.73 -47.66
N ARG A 297 -48.22 39.51 -48.18
CA ARG A 297 -47.14 38.60 -47.80
C ARG A 297 -45.77 39.17 -48.18
N LEU A 298 -45.64 39.81 -49.33
CA LEU A 298 -44.41 40.48 -49.80
C LEU A 298 -44.09 41.73 -48.97
N THR A 299 -45.09 42.52 -48.59
CA THR A 299 -44.90 43.68 -47.69
C THR A 299 -44.51 43.24 -46.29
N LEU A 300 -45.19 42.25 -45.71
CA LEU A 300 -44.80 41.65 -44.43
C LEU A 300 -43.40 41.03 -44.50
N LYS A 301 -43.04 40.36 -45.61
CA LYS A 301 -41.71 39.82 -45.84
C LYS A 301 -40.64 40.92 -45.94
N SER A 302 -40.93 42.03 -46.61
CA SER A 302 -40.03 43.19 -46.70
C SER A 302 -39.80 43.82 -45.33
N MET A 303 -40.88 44.10 -44.59
CA MET A 303 -40.79 44.68 -43.24
C MET A 303 -40.09 43.73 -42.26
N LEU A 304 -40.31 42.41 -42.40
CA LEU A 304 -39.57 41.42 -41.63
C LEU A 304 -38.08 41.47 -41.96
N GLN A 305 -37.71 41.55 -43.24
CA GLN A 305 -36.31 41.67 -43.67
C GLN A 305 -35.65 42.96 -43.15
N GLU A 306 -36.38 44.08 -43.13
CA GLU A 306 -35.90 45.33 -42.54
C GLU A 306 -35.64 45.17 -41.04
N ALA A 307 -36.55 44.53 -40.31
CA ALA A 307 -36.38 44.24 -38.88
C ALA A 307 -35.19 43.29 -38.60
N GLU A 308 -34.96 42.30 -39.47
CA GLU A 308 -33.78 41.42 -39.41
C GLU A 308 -32.47 42.18 -39.67
N ASN A 309 -32.46 43.12 -40.61
CA ASN A 309 -31.31 43.97 -40.89
C ASN A 309 -30.99 44.86 -39.67
N ALA A 310 -32.01 45.49 -39.07
CA ALA A 310 -31.83 46.28 -37.86
C ALA A 310 -31.27 45.44 -36.70
N PHE A 311 -31.69 44.18 -36.56
CA PHE A 311 -31.12 43.26 -35.57
C PHE A 311 -29.65 42.92 -35.87
N ARG A 312 -29.31 42.66 -37.14
CA ARG A 312 -27.93 42.38 -37.58
C ARG A 312 -26.99 43.56 -37.30
N ASP A 313 -27.48 44.78 -37.46
CA ASP A 313 -26.74 46.03 -37.21
C ASP A 313 -26.65 46.37 -35.70
N GLY A 314 -27.21 45.54 -34.81
CA GLY A 314 -27.17 45.74 -33.36
C GLY A 314 -28.17 46.78 -32.84
N MET A 315 -29.09 47.27 -33.67
CA MET A 315 -30.13 48.23 -33.30
C MET A 315 -31.34 47.52 -32.66
N TYR A 316 -31.15 46.99 -31.44
CA TYR A 316 -32.14 46.11 -30.80
C TYR A 316 -33.52 46.73 -30.56
N ASP A 317 -33.59 47.96 -30.05
CA ASP A 317 -34.86 48.64 -29.79
C ASP A 317 -35.64 48.92 -31.08
N GLU A 318 -34.94 49.32 -32.14
CA GLU A 318 -35.54 49.57 -33.45
C GLU A 318 -35.99 48.26 -34.10
N ALA A 319 -35.19 47.19 -34.02
CA ALA A 319 -35.58 45.87 -34.49
C ALA A 319 -36.85 45.35 -33.78
N ILE A 320 -36.95 45.48 -32.45
CA ILE A 320 -38.15 45.09 -31.69
C ILE A 320 -39.38 45.89 -32.13
N LYS A 321 -39.22 47.20 -32.33
CA LYS A 321 -40.30 48.08 -32.82
C LYS A 321 -40.77 47.65 -34.21
N GLN A 322 -39.85 47.37 -35.12
CA GLN A 322 -40.15 46.93 -36.49
C GLN A 322 -40.81 45.53 -36.51
N PHE A 323 -40.31 44.56 -35.73
CA PHE A 323 -40.96 43.26 -35.59
C PHE A 323 -42.39 43.36 -35.02
N ARG A 324 -42.63 44.26 -34.04
CA ARG A 324 -43.98 44.54 -33.54
C ARG A 324 -44.87 45.16 -34.61
N ALA A 325 -44.34 46.04 -35.46
CA ALA A 325 -45.08 46.63 -36.57
C ALA A 325 -45.52 45.58 -37.60
N VAL A 326 -44.64 44.62 -37.94
CA VAL A 326 -44.95 43.45 -38.79
C VAL A 326 -46.11 42.66 -38.18
N TYR A 327 -46.06 42.37 -36.88
CA TYR A 327 -47.15 41.67 -36.19
C TYR A 327 -48.48 42.45 -36.24
N THR A 328 -48.46 43.76 -35.96
CA THR A 328 -49.68 44.57 -35.96
C THR A 328 -50.35 44.61 -37.34
N LEU A 329 -49.57 44.75 -38.41
CA LEU A 329 -50.08 44.76 -39.78
C LEU A 329 -50.61 43.38 -40.23
N GLY A 330 -49.91 42.32 -39.81
CA GLY A 330 -50.38 40.94 -40.02
C GLY A 330 -51.66 40.59 -39.27
N LYS A 331 -51.99 41.33 -38.20
CA LYS A 331 -53.20 41.16 -37.38
C LYS A 331 -54.40 41.99 -37.86
N MET A 332 -54.18 43.17 -38.45
CA MET A 332 -55.21 44.20 -38.67
C MET A 332 -56.40 43.81 -39.59
N ASP A 333 -56.22 42.92 -40.58
CA ASP A 333 -57.29 42.53 -41.54
C ASP A 333 -57.89 41.12 -41.29
N ALA A 334 -57.85 40.59 -40.06
CA ALA A 334 -58.50 39.31 -39.73
C ALA A 334 -60.05 39.40 -39.65
N GLY A 335 -60.65 40.47 -40.18
CA GLY A 335 -62.07 40.78 -40.08
C GLY A 335 -62.72 40.93 -41.45
N GLU A 336 -63.18 39.81 -42.01
CA GLU A 336 -64.46 39.66 -42.75
C GLU A 336 -64.64 38.23 -43.27
N PHE A 337 -63.54 37.47 -43.40
CA PHE A 337 -63.54 36.01 -43.50
C PHE A 337 -62.63 35.48 -42.39
N LYS A 338 -62.98 34.35 -41.76
CA LYS A 338 -62.18 33.68 -40.72
C LYS A 338 -60.81 33.23 -41.27
N GLU A 339 -59.91 34.16 -41.58
CA GLU A 339 -58.59 33.85 -42.13
C GLU A 339 -57.58 33.63 -41.00
N PRO A 340 -56.74 32.58 -41.07
CA PRO A 340 -55.71 32.32 -40.08
C PRO A 340 -54.65 33.43 -40.08
N LEU A 341 -54.06 33.69 -38.91
CA LEU A 341 -53.01 34.70 -38.74
C LEU A 341 -51.84 34.46 -39.72
N GLU A 342 -51.34 35.51 -40.37
CA GLU A 342 -50.26 35.39 -41.37
C GLU A 342 -48.96 34.82 -40.75
N PRO A 343 -48.27 33.86 -41.40
CA PRO A 343 -47.06 33.23 -40.86
C PRO A 343 -45.93 34.21 -40.49
N PHE A 344 -45.73 35.26 -41.28
CA PHE A 344 -44.71 36.27 -41.01
C PHE A 344 -45.02 37.12 -39.77
N ALA A 345 -46.30 37.28 -39.40
CA ALA A 345 -46.70 37.97 -38.19
C ALA A 345 -46.35 37.14 -36.93
N ILE A 346 -46.54 35.82 -37.00
CA ILE A 346 -46.16 34.89 -35.94
C ILE A 346 -44.65 34.84 -35.81
N GLN A 347 -43.94 34.68 -36.92
CA GLN A 347 -42.49 34.72 -36.96
C GLN A 347 -41.94 36.00 -36.33
N ALA A 348 -42.49 37.17 -36.69
CA ALA A 348 -42.05 38.46 -36.14
C ALA A 348 -42.18 38.55 -34.61
N MET A 349 -43.22 37.97 -33.99
CA MET A 349 -43.36 37.95 -32.54
C MET A 349 -42.26 37.13 -31.86
N PHE A 350 -41.98 35.92 -32.35
CA PHE A 350 -40.90 35.09 -31.80
C PHE A 350 -39.54 35.74 -32.01
N ARG A 351 -39.32 36.36 -33.18
CA ARG A 351 -38.11 37.13 -33.45
C ARG A 351 -37.97 38.33 -32.52
N ALA A 352 -39.03 39.08 -32.23
CA ALA A 352 -38.99 40.17 -31.25
C ALA A 352 -38.59 39.68 -29.84
N ALA A 353 -39.09 38.51 -29.43
CA ALA A 353 -38.72 37.89 -28.16
C ALA A 353 -37.25 37.41 -28.15
N ASP A 354 -36.76 36.84 -29.25
CA ASP A 354 -35.34 36.49 -29.42
C ASP A 354 -34.43 37.72 -29.37
N VAL A 355 -34.80 38.83 -30.01
CA VAL A 355 -34.03 40.08 -29.93
C VAL A 355 -33.94 40.58 -28.49
N LEU A 356 -35.04 40.54 -27.74
CA LEU A 356 -35.05 40.86 -26.31
C LEU A 356 -34.13 39.95 -25.50
N TYR A 357 -34.18 38.63 -25.75
CA TYR A 357 -33.30 37.66 -25.11
C TYR A 357 -31.82 37.97 -25.37
N THR A 358 -31.44 38.17 -26.64
CA THR A 358 -30.06 38.44 -27.06
C THR A 358 -29.55 39.78 -26.53
N MET A 359 -30.40 40.82 -26.52
CA MET A 359 -30.06 42.11 -25.93
C MET A 359 -29.71 41.97 -24.45
N LEU A 360 -30.52 41.23 -23.70
CA LEU A 360 -30.27 40.98 -22.26
C LEU A 360 -28.99 40.18 -22.05
N GLU A 361 -28.75 39.15 -22.85
CA GLU A 361 -27.53 38.33 -22.77
C GLU A 361 -26.26 39.15 -23.04
N ARG A 362 -26.26 40.00 -24.09
CA ARG A 362 -25.11 40.87 -24.42
C ARG A 362 -24.88 41.97 -23.39
N SER A 363 -25.94 42.47 -22.76
CA SER A 363 -25.82 43.46 -21.68
C SER A 363 -25.33 42.88 -20.34
N GLY A 364 -25.25 41.55 -20.21
CA GLY A 364 -24.95 40.88 -18.94
C GLY A 364 -26.06 41.02 -17.89
N ALA A 365 -27.27 41.39 -18.30
CA ALA A 365 -28.40 41.57 -17.39
C ALA A 365 -28.80 40.23 -16.75
N LYS A 366 -28.94 40.22 -15.42
CA LYS A 366 -29.37 39.02 -14.67
C LYS A 366 -30.88 38.79 -14.68
N ASN A 367 -31.67 39.74 -15.20
CA ASN A 367 -33.12 39.68 -15.19
C ASN A 367 -33.67 39.47 -16.61
N HIS A 368 -34.25 38.29 -16.86
CA HIS A 368 -34.81 37.91 -18.15
C HIS A 368 -36.35 37.93 -18.22
N HIS A 369 -37.05 38.50 -17.23
CA HIS A 369 -38.52 38.48 -17.18
C HIS A 369 -39.18 39.05 -18.45
N ARG A 370 -38.68 40.18 -18.99
CA ARG A 370 -39.23 40.80 -20.21
C ARG A 370 -39.17 39.86 -21.42
N SER A 371 -38.10 39.07 -21.53
CA SER A 371 -37.94 38.06 -22.59
C SER A 371 -38.90 36.89 -22.37
N ILE A 372 -39.00 36.40 -21.14
CA ILE A 372 -39.91 35.31 -20.75
C ILE A 372 -41.36 35.70 -21.07
N ASP A 373 -41.79 36.90 -20.69
CA ASP A 373 -43.15 37.39 -20.94
C ASP A 373 -43.45 37.52 -22.43
N ALA A 374 -42.48 37.99 -23.22
CA ALA A 374 -42.60 38.08 -24.67
C ALA A 374 -42.77 36.69 -25.32
N PHE A 375 -41.97 35.69 -24.93
CA PHE A 375 -42.11 34.32 -25.42
C PHE A 375 -43.42 33.66 -24.97
N LYS A 376 -43.81 33.82 -23.69
CA LYS A 376 -45.10 33.30 -23.17
C LYS A 376 -46.28 33.91 -23.92
N THR A 377 -46.22 35.21 -24.22
CA THR A 377 -47.25 35.90 -24.99
C THR A 377 -47.34 35.36 -26.42
N ALA A 378 -46.21 35.16 -27.10
CA ALA A 378 -46.16 34.58 -28.43
C ALA A 378 -46.73 33.15 -28.47
N VAL A 379 -46.35 32.29 -27.52
CA VAL A 379 -46.88 30.93 -27.38
C VAL A 379 -48.39 30.93 -27.14
N ARG A 380 -48.89 31.75 -26.20
CA ARG A 380 -50.34 31.86 -25.91
C ARG A 380 -51.15 32.29 -27.13
N ILE A 381 -50.60 33.17 -27.97
CA ILE A 381 -51.27 33.63 -29.20
C ILE A 381 -51.33 32.51 -30.23
N VAL A 382 -50.28 31.69 -30.36
CA VAL A 382 -50.26 30.53 -31.24
C VAL A 382 -51.27 29.48 -30.76
N GLU A 383 -51.28 29.15 -29.47
CA GLU A 383 -52.21 28.18 -28.87
C GLU A 383 -53.68 28.61 -29.00
N LYS A 384 -54.00 29.91 -28.82
CA LYS A 384 -55.37 30.44 -28.93
C LYS A 384 -55.92 30.44 -30.37
N ASN A 385 -55.05 30.48 -31.37
CA ASN A 385 -55.43 30.50 -32.79
C ASN A 385 -55.38 29.11 -33.46
N GLN A 386 -55.36 28.03 -32.67
CA GLN A 386 -55.45 26.66 -33.18
C GLN A 386 -56.90 26.29 -33.51
N ASP A 387 -57.09 25.66 -34.67
CA ASP A 387 -58.39 25.10 -35.08
C ASP A 387 -58.60 23.73 -34.42
N PRO A 388 -59.62 23.53 -33.56
CA PRO A 388 -59.82 22.27 -32.84
C PRO A 388 -60.11 21.05 -33.73
N GLU A 389 -60.54 21.25 -34.97
CA GLU A 389 -60.99 20.18 -35.88
C GLU A 389 -59.90 19.64 -36.82
N ALA A 390 -58.72 20.26 -36.89
CA ALA A 390 -57.64 19.86 -37.79
C ALA A 390 -56.86 18.63 -37.26
N LYS A 391 -57.45 17.44 -37.38
CA LYS A 391 -56.91 16.19 -36.83
C LYS A 391 -55.70 15.57 -37.57
N GLU A 392 -55.23 16.10 -38.69
CA GLU A 392 -54.22 15.40 -39.50
C GLU A 392 -52.91 16.13 -39.80
N LYS A 393 -52.74 17.43 -39.51
CA LYS A 393 -51.43 18.10 -39.60
C LYS A 393 -51.25 19.18 -38.52
N PRO A 394 -50.20 19.11 -37.67
CA PRO A 394 -49.88 20.20 -36.77
C PRO A 394 -49.68 21.49 -37.58
N SER A 395 -50.33 22.58 -37.17
CA SER A 395 -50.18 23.88 -37.84
C SER A 395 -48.68 24.24 -37.95
N SER A 396 -48.24 24.81 -39.08
CA SER A 396 -46.83 25.23 -39.29
C SER A 396 -46.30 26.17 -38.20
N PHE A 397 -47.20 26.78 -37.43
CA PHE A 397 -46.91 27.67 -36.30
C PHE A 397 -46.46 26.94 -35.03
N GLN A 398 -46.82 25.65 -34.85
CA GLN A 398 -46.36 24.87 -33.70
C GLN A 398 -44.85 24.62 -33.74
N ALA A 399 -44.20 24.73 -34.89
CA ALA A 399 -42.75 24.60 -35.04
C ALA A 399 -41.95 25.66 -34.24
N PHE A 400 -42.56 26.79 -33.87
CA PHE A 400 -41.90 27.83 -33.07
C PHE A 400 -41.99 27.61 -31.54
N ILE A 401 -42.90 26.75 -31.08
CA ILE A 401 -43.13 26.51 -29.65
C ILE A 401 -41.92 25.86 -28.97
N PRO A 402 -41.27 24.82 -29.55
CA PRO A 402 -40.08 24.21 -28.96
C PRO A 402 -38.97 25.22 -28.65
N HIS A 403 -38.61 26.06 -29.63
CA HIS A 403 -37.61 27.11 -29.49
C HIS A 403 -37.97 28.14 -28.41
N ALA A 404 -39.22 28.58 -28.36
CA ALA A 404 -39.66 29.53 -27.34
C ALA A 404 -39.62 28.94 -25.92
N LYS A 405 -40.07 27.69 -25.73
CA LYS A 405 -39.99 27.00 -24.44
C LYS A 405 -38.53 26.80 -24.01
N PHE A 406 -37.66 26.45 -24.94
CA PHE A 406 -36.22 26.34 -24.70
C PHE A 406 -35.61 27.67 -24.23
N ARG A 407 -35.93 28.78 -24.89
CA ARG A 407 -35.46 30.13 -24.51
C ARG A 407 -36.02 30.60 -23.16
N ILE A 408 -37.26 30.25 -22.83
CA ILE A 408 -37.85 30.49 -21.50
C ILE A 408 -37.06 29.70 -20.43
N ALA A 409 -36.84 28.41 -20.64
CA ALA A 409 -36.08 27.57 -19.70
C ALA A 409 -34.65 28.10 -19.47
N ARG A 410 -33.96 28.47 -20.55
CA ARG A 410 -32.63 29.10 -20.50
C ARG A 410 -32.64 30.43 -19.75
N SER A 411 -33.68 31.25 -19.93
CA SER A 411 -33.87 32.51 -19.20
C SER A 411 -33.99 32.26 -17.69
N TYR A 412 -34.81 31.28 -17.27
CA TYR A 412 -34.93 30.87 -15.87
C TYR A 412 -33.60 30.33 -15.31
N GLN A 413 -32.87 29.52 -16.09
CA GLN A 413 -31.57 28.99 -15.70
C GLN A 413 -30.53 30.10 -15.46
N LYS A 414 -30.47 31.10 -16.35
CA LYS A 414 -29.58 32.28 -16.20
C LYS A 414 -29.92 33.11 -14.95
N MET A 415 -31.19 33.12 -14.56
CA MET A 415 -31.68 33.77 -13.34
C MET A 415 -31.49 32.93 -12.08
N GLN A 416 -30.92 31.72 -12.18
CA GLN A 416 -30.77 30.73 -11.08
C GLN A 416 -32.10 30.19 -10.53
N PHE A 417 -33.20 30.33 -11.29
CA PHE A 417 -34.49 29.71 -11.01
C PHE A 417 -34.50 28.27 -11.53
N HIS A 418 -33.75 27.40 -10.84
CA HIS A 418 -33.44 26.05 -11.29
C HIS A 418 -34.68 25.15 -11.41
N SER A 419 -35.68 25.30 -10.53
CA SER A 419 -36.90 24.49 -10.55
C SER A 419 -37.76 24.77 -11.78
N GLU A 420 -37.98 26.06 -12.07
CA GLU A 420 -38.74 26.54 -13.23
C GLU A 420 -38.01 26.17 -14.52
N ALA A 421 -36.68 26.33 -14.57
CA ALA A 421 -35.87 25.92 -15.72
C ALA A 421 -36.03 24.41 -16.01
N SER A 422 -35.86 23.56 -14.99
CA SER A 422 -36.04 22.10 -15.13
C SER A 422 -37.44 21.73 -15.61
N GLN A 423 -38.49 22.38 -15.09
CA GLN A 423 -39.88 22.11 -15.51
C GLN A 423 -40.11 22.45 -16.98
N TYR A 424 -39.60 23.59 -17.46
CA TYR A 424 -39.75 23.97 -18.88
C TYR A 424 -38.93 23.05 -19.80
N PHE A 425 -37.74 22.59 -19.39
CA PHE A 425 -36.98 21.59 -20.16
C PHE A 425 -37.70 20.25 -20.21
N GLU A 426 -38.28 19.79 -19.11
CA GLU A 426 -39.04 18.54 -19.05
C GLU A 426 -40.32 18.59 -19.91
N GLN A 427 -41.08 19.69 -19.84
CA GLN A 427 -42.23 19.90 -20.71
C GLN A 427 -41.85 19.87 -22.20
N LEU A 428 -40.70 20.44 -22.55
CA LEU A 428 -40.19 20.46 -23.92
C LEU A 428 -39.87 19.06 -24.41
N SER A 429 -39.18 18.25 -23.59
CA SER A 429 -38.86 16.85 -23.92
C SER A 429 -40.10 15.95 -23.99
N GLN A 430 -41.12 16.17 -23.14
CA GLN A 430 -42.36 15.38 -23.14
C GLN A 430 -43.29 15.73 -24.30
N GLN A 431 -43.44 17.01 -24.62
CA GLN A 431 -44.42 17.47 -25.62
C GLN A 431 -43.86 17.52 -27.05
N PHE A 432 -42.54 17.68 -27.19
CA PHE A 432 -41.87 17.81 -28.50
C PHE A 432 -40.61 16.94 -28.59
N PRO A 433 -40.71 15.61 -28.35
CA PRO A 433 -39.54 14.72 -28.23
C PRO A 433 -38.65 14.67 -29.47
N ASN A 434 -39.19 14.96 -30.65
CA ASN A 434 -38.47 14.92 -31.93
C ASN A 434 -37.89 16.29 -32.35
N SER A 435 -38.02 17.34 -31.53
CA SER A 435 -37.46 18.67 -31.83
C SER A 435 -35.97 18.72 -31.50
N MET A 436 -35.19 19.49 -32.28
CA MET A 436 -33.76 19.68 -32.01
C MET A 436 -33.54 20.33 -30.63
N GLU A 437 -34.43 21.23 -30.23
CA GLU A 437 -34.41 21.91 -28.95
C GLU A 437 -34.73 20.99 -27.78
N ALA A 438 -35.55 19.94 -27.97
CA ALA A 438 -35.78 18.93 -26.94
C ALA A 438 -34.53 18.11 -26.63
N VAL A 439 -33.70 17.81 -27.65
CA VAL A 439 -32.41 17.14 -27.43
C VAL A 439 -31.43 18.07 -26.71
N GLU A 440 -31.37 19.35 -27.08
CA GLU A 440 -30.54 20.34 -26.37
C GLU A 440 -31.04 20.64 -24.95
N ALA A 441 -32.35 20.54 -24.70
CA ALA A 441 -32.96 20.72 -23.39
C ALA A 441 -32.49 19.69 -22.36
N ILE A 442 -32.27 18.43 -22.76
CA ILE A 442 -31.78 17.37 -21.87
C ILE A 442 -30.40 17.76 -21.30
N PHE A 443 -29.50 18.29 -22.13
CA PHE A 443 -28.19 18.78 -21.68
C PHE A 443 -28.32 19.92 -20.65
N TRP A 444 -29.12 20.95 -20.95
CA TRP A 444 -29.26 22.08 -20.03
C TRP A 444 -30.04 21.75 -18.75
N LYS A 445 -30.95 20.76 -18.81
CA LYS A 445 -31.57 20.15 -17.62
C LYS A 445 -30.51 19.47 -16.75
N ALA A 446 -29.63 18.66 -17.34
CA ALA A 446 -28.54 18.01 -16.62
C ALA A 446 -27.58 19.02 -15.97
N VAL A 447 -27.22 20.09 -16.68
CA VAL A 447 -26.44 21.22 -16.11
C VAL A 447 -27.16 21.87 -14.93
N THR A 448 -28.48 22.05 -15.03
CA THR A 448 -29.28 22.60 -13.93
C THR A 448 -29.25 21.68 -12.69
N GLN A 449 -29.21 20.36 -12.87
CA GLN A 449 -29.04 19.42 -11.75
C GLN A 449 -27.65 19.50 -11.11
N VAL A 450 -26.59 19.73 -11.91
CA VAL A 450 -25.24 20.01 -11.40
C VAL A 450 -25.23 21.26 -10.53
N ASP A 451 -25.86 22.35 -11.00
CA ASP A 451 -25.93 23.61 -10.25
C ASP A 451 -26.68 23.45 -8.92
N ARG A 452 -27.68 22.54 -8.88
CA ARG A 452 -28.41 22.15 -7.66
C ARG A 452 -27.66 21.16 -6.76
N ARG A 453 -26.48 20.68 -7.16
CA ARG A 453 -25.71 19.61 -6.49
C ARG A 453 -26.43 18.25 -6.44
N ASN A 454 -27.38 18.03 -7.34
CA ASN A 454 -28.08 16.74 -7.48
C ASN A 454 -27.26 15.80 -8.40
N TRP A 455 -26.12 15.33 -7.91
CA TRP A 455 -25.11 14.63 -8.71
C TRP A 455 -25.64 13.38 -9.41
N GLN A 456 -26.44 12.56 -8.71
CA GLN A 456 -26.99 11.33 -9.27
C GLN A 456 -27.97 11.61 -10.43
N GLN A 457 -28.86 12.59 -10.27
CA GLN A 457 -29.81 12.94 -11.31
C GLN A 457 -29.11 13.59 -12.52
N ALA A 458 -28.08 14.40 -12.27
CA ALA A 458 -27.27 14.97 -13.34
C ALA A 458 -26.61 13.88 -14.20
N ILE A 459 -26.10 12.81 -13.57
CA ILE A 459 -25.49 11.68 -14.29
C ILE A 459 -26.52 11.00 -15.20
N GLU A 460 -27.72 10.71 -14.70
CA GLU A 460 -28.76 10.08 -15.51
C GLU A 460 -29.20 10.97 -16.68
N ASP A 461 -29.44 12.27 -16.41
CA ASP A 461 -29.84 13.23 -17.45
C ASP A 461 -28.72 13.39 -18.52
N PHE A 462 -27.43 13.38 -18.14
CA PHE A 462 -26.32 13.43 -19.10
C PHE A 462 -26.15 12.14 -19.91
N LYS A 463 -26.36 10.97 -19.29
CA LYS A 463 -26.37 9.68 -20.02
C LYS A 463 -27.51 9.63 -21.03
N GLU A 464 -28.68 10.14 -20.66
CA GLU A 464 -29.81 10.28 -21.57
C GLU A 464 -29.44 11.16 -22.78
N TYR A 465 -28.83 12.33 -22.53
CA TYR A 465 -28.37 13.23 -23.60
C TYR A 465 -27.42 12.52 -24.58
N LEU A 466 -26.42 11.78 -24.08
CA LEU A 466 -25.46 11.04 -24.91
C LEU A 466 -26.11 9.89 -25.70
N ARG A 467 -27.15 9.25 -25.17
CA ARG A 467 -27.88 8.17 -25.85
C ARG A 467 -28.80 8.70 -26.95
N THR A 468 -29.45 9.84 -26.71
CA THR A 468 -30.48 10.38 -27.61
C THR A 468 -29.94 11.26 -28.74
N SER A 469 -28.68 11.71 -28.66
CA SER A 469 -28.09 12.64 -29.61
C SER A 469 -27.03 11.94 -30.49
N PRO A 470 -27.28 11.72 -31.80
CA PRO A 470 -26.33 11.07 -32.70
C PRO A 470 -25.01 11.82 -32.89
N ALA A 471 -25.01 13.15 -32.70
CA ALA A 471 -23.83 14.02 -32.74
C ALA A 471 -23.98 15.13 -31.68
N PRO A 472 -23.64 14.87 -30.41
CA PRO A 472 -23.91 15.80 -29.32
C PRO A 472 -23.07 17.08 -29.45
N LYS A 473 -23.73 18.23 -29.65
CA LYS A 473 -23.09 19.56 -29.71
C LYS A 473 -22.21 19.88 -28.49
N HIS A 474 -22.58 19.36 -27.31
CA HIS A 474 -21.89 19.61 -26.04
C HIS A 474 -21.09 18.39 -25.53
N LEU A 475 -20.64 17.49 -26.42
CA LEU A 475 -20.00 16.23 -26.04
C LEU A 475 -18.87 16.38 -25.00
N ALA A 476 -17.86 17.24 -25.27
CA ALA A 476 -16.75 17.46 -24.34
C ALA A 476 -17.20 18.03 -22.98
N VAL A 477 -18.14 18.99 -23.01
CA VAL A 477 -18.67 19.63 -21.80
C VAL A 477 -19.46 18.63 -20.95
N THR A 478 -20.25 17.76 -21.59
CA THR A 478 -20.97 16.68 -20.95
C THR A 478 -20.02 15.74 -20.21
N HIS A 479 -18.92 15.32 -20.83
CA HIS A 479 -17.94 14.46 -20.16
C HIS A 479 -17.24 15.17 -18.99
N TYR A 480 -16.87 16.45 -19.10
CA TYR A 480 -16.34 17.21 -17.97
C TYR A 480 -17.33 17.30 -16.79
N LYS A 481 -18.62 17.53 -17.07
CA LYS A 481 -19.67 17.63 -16.04
C LYS A 481 -20.04 16.27 -15.43
N LEU A 482 -20.03 15.21 -16.22
CA LEU A 482 -20.14 13.83 -15.73
C LEU A 482 -18.98 13.48 -14.80
N ALA A 483 -17.74 13.77 -15.21
CA ALA A 483 -16.56 13.54 -14.40
C ALA A 483 -16.63 14.29 -13.06
N GLN A 484 -17.05 15.56 -13.08
CA GLN A 484 -17.29 16.36 -11.87
C GLN A 484 -18.36 15.73 -10.96
N ALA A 485 -19.47 15.25 -11.52
CA ALA A 485 -20.53 14.60 -10.74
C ALA A 485 -20.05 13.28 -10.10
N TYR A 486 -19.30 12.46 -10.84
CA TYR A 486 -18.72 11.23 -10.31
C TYR A 486 -17.65 11.48 -9.24
N TYR A 487 -16.82 12.52 -9.41
CA TYR A 487 -15.87 12.97 -8.40
C TYR A 487 -16.57 13.31 -7.07
N GLN A 488 -17.66 14.08 -7.13
CA GLN A 488 -18.45 14.47 -5.94
C GLN A 488 -19.11 13.29 -5.23
N LEU A 489 -19.33 12.18 -5.96
CA LEU A 489 -19.84 10.91 -5.40
C LEU A 489 -18.71 9.96 -4.93
N GLY A 490 -17.44 10.38 -4.99
CA GLY A 490 -16.28 9.56 -4.60
C GLY A 490 -15.94 8.44 -5.58
N ARG A 491 -16.53 8.44 -6.79
CA ARG A 491 -16.29 7.41 -7.82
C ARG A 491 -15.14 7.84 -8.73
N PHE A 492 -13.93 7.82 -8.18
CA PHE A 492 -12.75 8.40 -8.84
C PHE A 492 -12.36 7.69 -10.14
N ILE A 493 -12.53 6.36 -10.24
CA ILE A 493 -12.18 5.59 -11.46
C ILE A 493 -13.05 6.04 -12.65
N THR A 494 -14.37 6.05 -12.48
CA THR A 494 -15.30 6.50 -13.55
C THR A 494 -15.16 7.99 -13.84
N ALA A 495 -14.83 8.80 -12.83
CA ALA A 495 -14.53 10.21 -13.03
C ALA A 495 -13.30 10.39 -13.94
N ARG A 496 -12.26 9.56 -13.77
CA ARG A 496 -11.05 9.59 -14.60
C ARG A 496 -11.37 9.30 -16.07
N GLU A 497 -12.11 8.23 -16.36
CA GLU A 497 -12.49 7.85 -17.72
C GLU A 497 -13.17 9.00 -18.48
N HIS A 498 -14.09 9.71 -17.80
CA HIS A 498 -14.76 10.86 -18.37
C HIS A 498 -13.87 12.10 -18.47
N PHE A 499 -12.94 12.35 -17.53
CA PHE A 499 -11.96 13.43 -17.67
C PHE A 499 -10.99 13.18 -18.83
N ASP A 500 -10.52 11.95 -19.02
CA ASP A 500 -9.67 11.56 -20.15
C ASP A 500 -10.39 11.78 -21.48
N THR A 501 -11.62 11.26 -21.60
CA THR A 501 -12.46 11.47 -22.79
C THR A 501 -12.71 12.95 -23.08
N ALA A 502 -13.01 13.74 -22.05
CA ALA A 502 -13.28 15.16 -22.20
C ALA A 502 -12.04 15.95 -22.65
N ARG A 503 -10.86 15.59 -22.14
CA ARG A 503 -9.58 16.21 -22.50
C ARG A 503 -9.21 15.94 -23.95
N ASP A 504 -9.41 14.72 -24.44
CA ASP A 504 -9.13 14.34 -25.83
C ASP A 504 -10.04 15.10 -26.81
N LEU A 505 -11.27 15.39 -26.40
CA LEU A 505 -12.23 16.16 -27.20
C LEU A 505 -11.99 17.67 -27.17
N ASN A 506 -11.64 18.25 -26.00
CA ASN A 506 -11.38 19.68 -25.87
C ASN A 506 -10.47 20.04 -24.69
N THR A 507 -9.19 20.25 -24.97
CA THR A 507 -8.16 20.60 -23.98
C THR A 507 -8.26 22.03 -23.41
N THR A 508 -9.05 22.92 -24.03
CA THR A 508 -9.13 24.33 -23.63
C THR A 508 -10.21 24.61 -22.59
N TYR A 509 -11.28 23.82 -22.56
CA TYR A 509 -12.43 24.04 -21.69
C TYR A 509 -12.05 24.01 -20.21
N VAL A 510 -11.23 23.04 -19.80
CA VAL A 510 -10.79 22.88 -18.41
C VAL A 510 -10.02 24.09 -17.89
N ARG A 511 -9.34 24.84 -18.75
CA ARG A 511 -8.51 25.99 -18.35
C ARG A 511 -9.32 27.19 -17.86
N GLN A 512 -10.63 27.21 -18.10
CA GLN A 512 -11.51 28.34 -17.78
C GLN A 512 -12.05 28.30 -16.34
N ASP A 513 -11.93 27.17 -15.65
CA ASP A 513 -12.48 26.98 -14.31
C ASP A 513 -11.43 26.35 -13.36
N PRO A 514 -10.94 27.08 -12.34
CA PRO A 514 -9.99 26.53 -11.37
C PRO A 514 -10.56 25.36 -10.56
N THR A 515 -11.88 25.32 -10.34
CA THR A 515 -12.54 24.24 -9.59
C THR A 515 -12.53 22.94 -10.38
N LEU A 516 -12.73 23.03 -11.70
CA LEU A 516 -12.67 21.88 -12.59
C LEU A 516 -11.25 21.33 -12.71
N LEU A 517 -10.25 22.21 -12.81
CA LEU A 517 -8.83 21.82 -12.74
C LEU A 517 -8.49 21.13 -11.42
N PHE A 518 -9.03 21.65 -10.31
CA PHE A 518 -8.83 21.04 -9.00
C PHE A 518 -9.43 19.63 -8.96
N HIS A 519 -10.72 19.46 -9.26
CA HIS A 519 -11.37 18.15 -9.29
C HIS A 519 -10.65 17.16 -10.21
N MET A 520 -10.20 17.61 -11.37
CA MET A 520 -9.48 16.76 -12.30
C MET A 520 -8.12 16.30 -11.73
N GLY A 521 -7.34 17.23 -11.16
CA GLY A 521 -6.09 16.87 -10.47
C GLY A 521 -6.33 15.93 -9.29
N GLU A 522 -7.39 16.14 -8.52
CA GLU A 522 -7.77 15.28 -7.40
C GLU A 522 -8.16 13.87 -7.88
N THR A 523 -8.97 13.78 -8.93
CA THR A 523 -9.34 12.50 -9.53
C THR A 523 -8.11 11.72 -9.99
N TYR A 524 -7.16 12.37 -10.68
CA TYR A 524 -5.94 11.66 -11.09
C TYR A 524 -5.09 11.23 -9.88
N TYR A 525 -5.00 12.03 -8.81
CA TYR A 525 -4.30 11.63 -7.58
C TYR A 525 -4.91 10.39 -6.92
N GLU A 526 -6.22 10.38 -6.71
CA GLU A 526 -6.93 9.25 -6.06
C GLU A 526 -6.85 7.96 -6.91
N ASN A 527 -6.60 8.08 -8.22
CA ASN A 527 -6.33 6.96 -9.12
C ASN A 527 -4.83 6.60 -9.22
N ALA A 528 -3.98 7.16 -8.36
CA ALA A 528 -2.52 7.00 -8.36
C ALA A 528 -1.81 7.44 -9.67
N ASP A 529 -2.47 8.25 -10.51
CA ASP A 529 -1.87 8.86 -11.71
C ASP A 529 -1.19 10.19 -11.34
N TYR A 530 -0.09 10.08 -10.60
CA TYR A 530 0.60 11.22 -10.02
C TYR A 530 1.25 12.13 -11.07
N THR A 531 1.64 11.60 -12.23
CA THR A 531 2.22 12.36 -13.33
C THR A 531 1.19 13.34 -13.89
N THR A 532 0.02 12.84 -14.28
CA THR A 532 -1.06 13.67 -14.83
C THR A 532 -1.60 14.62 -13.78
N ALA A 533 -1.83 14.14 -12.55
CA ALA A 533 -2.28 14.99 -11.44
C ALA A 533 -1.36 16.19 -11.22
N ARG A 534 -0.03 15.96 -11.20
CA ARG A 534 0.98 17.01 -11.05
C ARG A 534 0.96 18.02 -12.19
N GLU A 535 0.78 17.59 -13.44
CA GLU A 535 0.67 18.52 -14.58
C GLU A 535 -0.57 19.41 -14.48
N VAL A 536 -1.71 18.82 -14.12
CA VAL A 536 -2.97 19.54 -13.93
C VAL A 536 -2.85 20.54 -12.79
N PHE A 537 -2.24 20.14 -11.67
CA PHE A 537 -2.04 21.03 -10.53
C PHE A 537 -1.00 22.13 -10.78
N LYS A 538 0.10 21.85 -11.52
CA LYS A 538 1.02 22.90 -11.99
C LYS A 538 0.30 23.89 -12.91
N MET A 539 -0.57 23.40 -13.78
CA MET A 539 -1.40 24.25 -14.64
C MET A 539 -2.36 25.12 -13.82
N LEU A 540 -3.01 24.57 -12.79
CA LEU A 540 -3.86 25.32 -11.86
C LEU A 540 -3.08 26.44 -11.17
N LEU A 541 -1.90 26.15 -10.60
CA LEU A 541 -1.09 27.16 -9.91
C LEU A 541 -0.58 28.26 -10.85
N ARG A 542 -0.29 27.92 -12.12
CA ARG A 542 0.15 28.90 -13.13
C ARG A 542 -0.98 29.84 -13.55
N LEU A 543 -2.18 29.31 -13.78
CA LEU A 543 -3.32 30.08 -14.27
C LEU A 543 -4.03 30.83 -13.14
N TYR A 544 -4.09 30.23 -11.96
CA TYR A 544 -4.87 30.71 -10.82
C TYR A 544 -4.05 30.71 -9.51
N PRO A 545 -2.92 31.45 -9.43
CA PRO A 545 -2.04 31.41 -8.26
C PRO A 545 -2.68 31.89 -6.95
N LYS A 546 -3.77 32.67 -7.01
CA LYS A 546 -4.47 33.25 -5.86
C LYS A 546 -5.83 32.60 -5.55
N ALA A 547 -6.23 31.54 -6.26
CA ALA A 547 -7.48 30.84 -5.95
C ALA A 547 -7.42 30.17 -4.57
N ASP A 548 -8.57 29.99 -3.93
CA ASP A 548 -8.63 29.49 -2.55
C ASP A 548 -7.95 28.13 -2.37
N PHE A 549 -8.11 27.24 -3.36
CA PHE A 549 -7.54 25.89 -3.36
C PHE A 549 -6.04 25.87 -3.71
N SER A 550 -5.48 26.93 -4.29
CA SER A 550 -4.08 26.97 -4.76
C SER A 550 -3.07 26.74 -3.62
N LYS A 551 -3.45 27.07 -2.39
CA LYS A 551 -2.65 26.83 -1.19
C LYS A 551 -2.53 25.33 -0.87
N PHE A 552 -3.65 24.61 -0.95
CA PHE A 552 -3.72 23.16 -0.75
C PHE A 552 -3.01 22.42 -1.89
N VAL A 553 -3.21 22.89 -3.13
CA VAL A 553 -2.55 22.33 -4.31
C VAL A 553 -1.02 22.43 -4.19
N ALA A 554 -0.48 23.52 -3.63
CA ALA A 554 0.95 23.66 -3.41
C ALA A 554 1.51 22.62 -2.42
N LEU A 555 0.79 22.31 -1.34
CA LEU A 555 1.15 21.20 -0.45
C LEU A 555 1.00 19.85 -1.14
N ARG A 556 -0.07 19.67 -1.92
CA ARG A 556 -0.32 18.42 -2.66
C ARG A 556 0.79 18.10 -3.66
N LEU A 557 1.42 19.13 -4.23
CA LEU A 557 2.62 18.96 -5.05
C LEU A 557 3.79 18.33 -4.28
N GLY A 558 3.97 18.68 -3.01
CA GLY A 558 4.91 18.00 -2.12
C GLY A 558 4.47 16.59 -1.77
N ASP A 559 3.17 16.36 -1.56
CA ASP A 559 2.62 15.01 -1.30
C ASP A 559 2.89 14.05 -2.46
N PHE A 560 2.75 14.47 -3.72
CA PHE A 560 3.13 13.63 -4.87
C PHE A 560 4.61 13.25 -4.84
N LEU A 561 5.49 14.22 -4.59
CA LEU A 561 6.92 13.96 -4.55
C LEU A 561 7.26 12.99 -3.41
N ARG A 562 6.60 13.12 -2.26
CA ARG A 562 6.73 12.16 -1.15
C ARG A 562 6.23 10.77 -1.56
N ASP A 563 5.07 10.68 -2.18
CA ASP A 563 4.45 9.41 -2.58
C ASP A 563 5.23 8.71 -3.73
N GLU A 564 5.98 9.48 -4.53
CA GLU A 564 6.99 9.02 -5.49
C GLU A 564 8.35 8.61 -4.84
N GLY A 565 8.50 8.77 -3.52
CA GLY A 565 9.74 8.49 -2.78
C GLY A 565 10.80 9.61 -2.86
N LYS A 566 10.50 10.73 -3.54
CA LYS A 566 11.37 11.91 -3.69
C LYS A 566 11.24 12.86 -2.51
N GLU A 567 11.58 12.36 -1.34
CA GLU A 567 11.34 13.05 -0.07
C GLU A 567 12.07 14.40 0.07
N ASP A 568 13.28 14.56 -0.46
CA ASP A 568 14.00 15.84 -0.38
C ASP A 568 13.35 16.94 -1.25
N GLU A 569 12.92 16.57 -2.45
CA GLU A 569 12.15 17.46 -3.34
C GLU A 569 10.79 17.81 -2.70
N ALA A 570 10.16 16.83 -2.04
CA ALA A 570 8.92 17.05 -1.29
C ALA A 570 9.11 18.08 -0.17
N ILE A 571 10.16 17.95 0.65
CA ILE A 571 10.49 18.93 1.70
C ILE A 571 10.70 20.32 1.11
N ALA A 572 11.42 20.44 -0.01
CA ALA A 572 11.62 21.72 -0.69
C ALA A 572 10.29 22.33 -1.18
N ALA A 573 9.40 21.51 -1.76
CA ALA A 573 8.08 21.93 -2.19
C ALA A 573 7.20 22.40 -1.01
N TYR A 574 7.20 21.66 0.10
CA TYR A 574 6.48 22.06 1.31
C TYR A 574 7.01 23.37 1.89
N ARG A 575 8.33 23.56 1.97
CA ARG A 575 8.93 24.83 2.44
C ARG A 575 8.47 26.02 1.60
N LYS A 576 8.49 25.87 0.27
CA LYS A 576 8.00 26.90 -0.65
C LYS A 576 6.52 27.23 -0.42
N ALA A 577 5.70 26.22 -0.10
CA ALA A 577 4.29 26.43 0.24
C ALA A 577 4.15 27.17 1.58
N ILE A 578 4.94 26.83 2.61
CA ILE A 578 4.89 27.46 3.93
C ILE A 578 5.15 28.98 3.86
N ASP A 579 6.11 29.42 3.06
CA ASP A 579 6.52 30.84 2.98
C ASP A 579 5.48 31.74 2.30
N SER A 580 4.48 31.16 1.63
CA SER A 580 3.59 31.88 0.72
C SER A 580 2.13 31.97 1.21
N TYR A 581 1.76 31.30 2.32
CA TYR A 581 0.36 31.04 2.67
C TYR A 581 0.02 31.21 4.16
N SER A 582 -1.26 31.03 4.52
CA SER A 582 -1.81 31.25 5.87
C SER A 582 -1.22 30.32 6.94
N ARG A 583 -1.34 30.73 8.22
CA ARG A 583 -0.85 30.00 9.41
C ARG A 583 -1.24 28.51 9.42
N GLU A 584 -2.46 28.18 9.06
CA GLU A 584 -2.96 26.80 8.99
C GLU A 584 -2.20 25.92 7.98
N ILE A 585 -1.96 26.45 6.77
CA ILE A 585 -1.18 25.78 5.72
C ILE A 585 0.28 25.64 6.14
N ALA A 586 0.82 26.63 6.85
CA ALA A 586 2.16 26.58 7.41
C ALA A 586 2.31 25.45 8.45
N LEU A 587 1.30 25.25 9.32
CA LEU A 587 1.30 24.14 10.30
C LEU A 587 1.21 22.78 9.61
N LEU A 588 0.32 22.65 8.62
CA LEU A 588 0.20 21.41 7.85
C LEU A 588 1.48 21.08 7.09
N GLY A 589 2.10 22.07 6.44
CA GLY A 589 3.39 21.89 5.76
C GLY A 589 4.51 21.50 6.72
N LYS A 590 4.61 22.14 7.89
CA LYS A 590 5.59 21.78 8.94
C LYS A 590 5.38 20.34 9.42
N LEU A 591 4.13 19.94 9.65
CA LEU A 591 3.78 18.58 10.03
C LEU A 591 4.22 17.58 8.95
N ARG A 592 3.91 17.84 7.67
CA ARG A 592 4.32 16.97 6.55
C ARG A 592 5.85 16.82 6.45
N ILE A 593 6.60 17.90 6.65
CA ILE A 593 8.08 17.84 6.71
C ILE A 593 8.55 16.99 7.88
N ALA A 594 8.00 17.21 9.08
CA ALA A 594 8.34 16.44 10.27
C ALA A 594 8.04 14.94 10.08
N ASN A 595 6.93 14.61 9.42
CA ASN A 595 6.56 13.23 9.10
C ASN A 595 7.61 12.53 8.25
N ILE A 596 8.10 13.20 7.20
CA ILE A 596 9.18 12.67 6.36
C ILE A 596 10.45 12.48 7.20
N GLN A 597 10.86 13.53 7.93
CA GLN A 597 12.07 13.50 8.75
C GLN A 597 12.04 12.41 9.83
N SER A 598 10.86 12.11 10.38
CA SER A 598 10.67 11.05 11.39
C SER A 598 10.81 9.63 10.85
N GLN A 599 10.76 9.44 9.53
CA GLN A 599 10.78 8.12 8.90
C GLN A 599 12.12 7.78 8.25
N ARG A 600 13.09 8.70 8.28
CA ARG A 600 14.42 8.54 7.68
C ARG A 600 15.38 7.80 8.61
N PRO A 601 15.70 6.51 8.34
CA PRO A 601 16.56 5.71 9.20
C PRO A 601 17.98 6.28 9.26
N PHE A 602 18.70 6.07 10.36
CA PHE A 602 20.13 6.43 10.53
C PHE A 602 20.49 7.93 10.40
N SER A 603 19.49 8.81 10.32
CA SER A 603 19.70 10.26 10.30
C SER A 603 19.38 10.87 11.67
N SER A 604 19.98 12.00 12.02
CA SER A 604 19.57 12.80 13.19
C SER A 604 18.33 13.67 12.91
N GLU A 605 17.67 13.49 11.75
CA GLU A 605 16.53 14.30 11.35
C GLU A 605 15.28 14.02 12.19
N TYR A 606 15.16 12.83 12.79
CA TYR A 606 14.06 12.54 13.73
C TYR A 606 14.05 13.50 14.92
N LEU A 607 15.21 14.02 15.37
CA LEU A 607 15.27 15.05 16.41
C LEU A 607 14.65 16.37 15.94
N LYS A 608 14.83 16.72 14.65
CA LYS A 608 14.17 17.89 14.04
C LYS A 608 12.66 17.66 13.95
N ALA A 609 12.24 16.44 13.60
CA ALA A 609 10.83 16.07 13.57
C ALA A 609 10.19 16.16 14.95
N LEU A 610 10.83 15.60 15.99
CA LEU A 610 10.37 15.67 17.38
C LEU A 610 10.23 17.12 17.84
N LYS A 611 11.21 17.98 17.53
CA LYS A 611 11.11 19.42 17.80
C LYS A 611 9.94 20.07 17.07
N ALA A 612 9.75 19.76 15.79
CA ALA A 612 8.65 20.32 15.01
C ALA A 612 7.28 19.88 15.55
N TYR A 613 7.13 18.61 15.96
CA TYR A 613 5.91 18.15 16.63
C TYR A 613 5.69 18.90 17.95
N GLU A 614 6.73 19.03 18.77
CA GLU A 614 6.66 19.77 20.04
C GLU A 614 6.25 21.23 19.83
N ASP A 615 6.84 21.91 18.85
CA ASP A 615 6.50 23.29 18.50
C ASP A 615 5.02 23.40 18.09
N ILE A 616 4.46 22.43 17.35
CA ILE A 616 3.04 22.42 16.98
C ILE A 616 2.16 22.24 18.23
N ILE A 617 2.49 21.27 19.09
CA ILE A 617 1.71 20.92 20.28
C ILE A 617 1.68 22.05 21.31
N THR A 618 2.82 22.73 21.50
CA THR A 618 3.02 23.75 22.54
C THR A 618 2.58 25.14 22.09
N LEU A 619 2.92 25.56 20.88
CA LEU A 619 2.62 26.90 20.38
C LEU A 619 1.24 27.00 19.73
N TYR A 620 0.65 25.87 19.31
CA TYR A 620 -0.63 25.82 18.61
C TYR A 620 -1.56 24.71 19.16
N PRO A 621 -1.83 24.68 20.48
CA PRO A 621 -2.53 23.59 21.14
C PRO A 621 -3.95 23.34 20.62
N GLU A 622 -4.66 24.38 20.16
CA GLU A 622 -6.03 24.28 19.65
C GLU A 622 -6.12 24.00 18.14
N SER A 623 -4.98 23.79 17.47
CA SER A 623 -4.98 23.50 16.03
C SER A 623 -5.37 22.05 15.76
N GLU A 624 -6.05 21.79 14.64
CA GLU A 624 -6.38 20.43 14.20
C GLU A 624 -5.12 19.55 14.04
N GLN A 625 -3.98 20.16 13.75
CA GLN A 625 -2.69 19.47 13.60
C GLN A 625 -2.07 19.06 14.94
N ALA A 626 -2.48 19.63 16.07
CA ALA A 626 -1.89 19.31 17.38
C ALA A 626 -2.19 17.87 17.82
N GLU A 627 -3.36 17.32 17.50
CA GLU A 627 -3.69 15.91 17.74
C GLU A 627 -2.74 15.00 16.95
N GLU A 628 -2.66 15.21 15.63
CA GLU A 628 -1.80 14.41 14.76
C GLU A 628 -0.32 14.54 15.15
N ALA A 629 0.16 15.74 15.50
CA ALA A 629 1.54 15.96 15.94
C ALA A 629 1.87 15.19 17.23
N LEU A 630 0.97 15.18 18.22
CA LEU A 630 1.21 14.47 19.48
C LEU A 630 1.26 12.95 19.27
N LEU A 631 0.35 12.42 18.45
CA LEU A 631 0.39 11.01 18.07
C LEU A 631 1.71 10.66 17.36
N ARG A 632 2.11 11.47 16.39
CA ARG A 632 3.33 11.23 15.60
C ARG A 632 4.59 11.37 16.42
N LYS A 633 4.63 12.26 17.41
CA LYS A 633 5.73 12.34 18.39
C LYS A 633 5.90 11.01 19.12
N GLY A 634 4.84 10.47 19.71
CA GLY A 634 4.87 9.18 20.40
C GLY A 634 5.34 8.04 19.50
N LEU A 635 4.77 7.91 18.31
CA LEU A 635 5.15 6.88 17.33
C LEU A 635 6.59 7.02 16.83
N THR A 636 7.11 8.26 16.72
CA THR A 636 8.50 8.50 16.34
C THR A 636 9.43 8.06 17.48
N LEU A 637 9.13 8.41 18.72
CA LEU A 637 9.91 7.96 19.88
C LEU A 637 9.95 6.43 19.98
N THR A 638 8.83 5.76 19.71
CA THR A 638 8.75 4.29 19.60
C THR A 638 9.69 3.73 18.54
N LEU A 639 9.65 4.30 17.32
CA LEU A 639 10.46 3.83 16.20
C LEU A 639 11.97 3.88 16.49
N TYR A 640 12.42 4.87 17.26
CA TYR A 640 13.84 5.05 17.59
C TYR A 640 14.23 4.50 18.97
N GLY A 641 13.35 3.71 19.61
CA GLY A 641 13.65 3.01 20.85
C GLY A 641 13.70 3.91 22.10
N PHE A 642 13.18 5.14 22.03
CA PHE A 642 13.02 6.00 23.20
C PHE A 642 11.76 5.61 23.97
N TYR A 643 11.70 4.36 24.43
CA TYR A 643 10.48 3.72 24.94
C TYR A 643 9.81 4.49 26.08
N GLN A 644 10.59 4.97 27.06
CA GLN A 644 10.09 5.74 28.19
C GLN A 644 9.40 7.04 27.73
N GLN A 645 10.07 7.84 26.89
CA GLN A 645 9.51 9.08 26.35
C GLN A 645 8.31 8.82 25.43
N ALA A 646 8.32 7.68 24.71
CA ALA A 646 7.21 7.27 23.87
C ALA A 646 5.96 6.99 24.71
N ILE A 647 6.10 6.25 25.81
CA ILE A 647 5.00 5.97 26.75
C ILE A 647 4.43 7.29 27.28
N GLU A 648 5.27 8.18 27.81
CA GLU A 648 4.84 9.50 28.32
C GLU A 648 4.08 10.31 27.25
N SER A 649 4.55 10.33 26.01
CA SER A 649 3.89 11.04 24.90
C SER A 649 2.56 10.41 24.49
N LEU A 650 2.45 9.08 24.55
CA LEU A 650 1.22 8.34 24.23
C LEU A 650 0.18 8.44 25.36
N GLU A 651 0.63 8.47 26.62
CA GLU A 651 -0.20 8.78 27.78
C GLU A 651 -0.80 10.18 27.67
N GLN A 652 0.03 11.18 27.35
CA GLN A 652 -0.43 12.54 27.09
C GLN A 652 -1.47 12.58 25.96
N PHE A 653 -1.32 11.75 24.93
CA PHE A 653 -2.30 11.63 23.85
C PHE A 653 -3.63 11.05 24.34
N MET A 654 -3.61 10.00 25.16
CA MET A 654 -4.82 9.41 25.74
C MET A 654 -5.58 10.41 26.61
N ASP A 655 -4.85 11.15 27.46
CA ASP A 655 -5.45 12.11 28.39
C ASP A 655 -6.06 13.31 27.67
N ARG A 656 -5.38 13.80 26.62
CA ARG A 656 -5.82 14.98 25.87
C ARG A 656 -6.88 14.68 24.82
N TYR A 657 -6.84 13.51 24.19
CA TYR A 657 -7.74 13.14 23.10
C TYR A 657 -8.47 11.81 23.35
N PRO A 658 -9.23 11.68 24.46
CA PRO A 658 -9.88 10.41 24.83
C PRO A 658 -10.95 9.95 23.83
N GLN A 659 -11.49 10.88 23.03
CA GLN A 659 -12.48 10.57 22.00
C GLN A 659 -11.86 10.22 20.65
N SER A 660 -10.53 10.32 20.52
CA SER A 660 -9.83 9.94 19.30
C SER A 660 -10.10 8.49 18.95
N ILE A 661 -10.22 8.19 17.65
CA ILE A 661 -10.48 6.83 17.18
C ILE A 661 -9.39 5.86 17.62
N TYR A 662 -8.15 6.33 17.76
CA TYR A 662 -7.01 5.52 18.22
C TYR A 662 -7.12 5.14 19.70
N VAL A 663 -7.66 6.02 20.54
CA VAL A 663 -7.88 5.75 21.97
C VAL A 663 -9.10 4.85 22.16
N ARG A 664 -10.23 5.18 21.53
CA ARG A 664 -11.47 4.39 21.61
C ARG A 664 -11.30 2.97 21.06
N LYS A 665 -10.48 2.79 20.02
CA LYS A 665 -10.10 1.48 19.50
C LYS A 665 -8.86 0.90 20.20
N ASN A 666 -8.45 1.41 21.35
CA ASN A 666 -7.39 0.87 22.19
C ASN A 666 -6.02 0.67 21.48
N VAL A 667 -5.78 1.38 20.38
CA VAL A 667 -4.54 1.33 19.59
C VAL A 667 -3.39 1.99 20.35
N ILE A 668 -3.68 3.07 21.08
CA ILE A 668 -2.66 3.78 21.86
C ILE A 668 -2.20 2.94 23.05
N GLN A 669 -3.13 2.25 23.72
CA GLN A 669 -2.81 1.33 24.80
C GLN A 669 -1.89 0.19 24.32
N GLU A 670 -2.19 -0.42 23.18
CA GLU A 670 -1.32 -1.45 22.60
C GLU A 670 0.06 -0.91 22.25
N SER A 671 0.11 0.32 21.73
CA SER A 671 1.41 0.97 21.48
C SER A 671 2.17 1.19 22.78
N ILE A 672 1.51 1.58 23.87
CA ILE A 672 2.14 1.70 25.19
C ILE A 672 2.66 0.33 25.65
N ASP A 673 1.88 -0.73 25.51
CA ASP A 673 2.28 -2.10 25.90
C ASP A 673 3.53 -2.56 25.13
N GLU A 674 3.59 -2.30 23.82
CA GLU A 674 4.75 -2.61 22.97
C GLU A 674 6.00 -1.80 23.38
N ASN A 675 5.84 -0.54 23.79
CA ASN A 675 6.97 0.26 24.31
C ASN A 675 7.41 -0.23 25.69
N LEU A 676 6.48 -0.61 26.58
CA LEU A 676 6.81 -1.20 27.89
C LEU A 676 7.57 -2.50 27.75
N LYS A 677 7.14 -3.35 26.81
CA LYS A 677 7.89 -4.55 26.41
C LYS A 677 9.30 -4.17 25.95
N GLY A 678 9.43 -3.22 25.01
CA GLY A 678 10.73 -2.75 24.52
C GLY A 678 11.65 -2.27 25.64
N LEU A 679 11.12 -1.49 26.59
CA LEU A 679 11.83 -0.96 27.73
C LEU A 679 12.34 -2.07 28.66
N ILE A 680 11.46 -2.97 29.10
CA ILE A 680 11.79 -4.07 30.02
C ILE A 680 12.77 -5.04 29.35
N ASP A 681 12.50 -5.47 28.13
CA ASP A 681 13.36 -6.39 27.37
C ASP A 681 14.76 -5.79 27.11
N GLN A 682 14.86 -4.47 26.95
CA GLN A 682 16.14 -3.78 26.81
C GLN A 682 16.94 -3.83 28.13
N HIS A 683 16.32 -3.51 29.26
CA HIS A 683 16.98 -3.61 30.56
C HIS A 683 17.41 -5.04 30.88
N PHE A 684 16.56 -6.03 30.57
CA PHE A 684 16.86 -7.44 30.79
C PHE A 684 18.09 -7.89 29.98
N ARG A 685 18.17 -7.53 28.70
CA ARG A 685 19.33 -7.85 27.84
C ARG A 685 20.62 -7.19 28.32
N ASN A 686 20.52 -6.00 28.88
CA ASN A 686 21.66 -5.28 29.44
C ASN A 686 22.05 -5.76 30.85
N GLN A 687 21.33 -6.72 31.42
CA GLN A 687 21.49 -7.20 32.80
C GLN A 687 21.36 -6.08 33.85
N ASP A 688 20.56 -5.05 33.54
CA ASP A 688 20.26 -3.95 34.46
C ASP A 688 18.97 -4.26 35.23
N ASP A 689 19.07 -5.23 36.15
CA ASP A 689 17.93 -5.73 36.92
C ASP A 689 17.28 -4.62 37.77
N LEU A 690 18.06 -3.63 38.23
CA LEU A 690 17.56 -2.51 39.04
C LEU A 690 16.67 -1.58 38.22
N ALA A 691 17.12 -1.16 37.03
CA ALA A 691 16.31 -0.32 36.16
C ALA A 691 15.07 -1.06 35.65
N LEU A 692 15.17 -2.36 35.41
CA LEU A 692 14.04 -3.21 35.03
C LEU A 692 12.96 -3.20 36.11
N VAL A 693 13.34 -3.52 37.36
CA VAL A 693 12.40 -3.57 38.48
C VAL A 693 11.79 -2.19 38.76
N ALA A 694 12.56 -1.12 38.63
CA ALA A 694 12.05 0.24 38.74
C ALA A 694 10.97 0.53 37.67
N ALA A 695 11.26 0.23 36.40
CA ALA A 695 10.30 0.40 35.31
C ALA A 695 9.03 -0.46 35.52
N TYR A 696 9.18 -1.73 35.90
CA TYR A 696 8.05 -2.60 36.20
C TYR A 696 7.15 -2.00 37.29
N ARG A 697 7.75 -1.55 38.40
CA ARG A 697 7.02 -0.96 39.54
C ARG A 697 6.27 0.29 39.13
N ASP A 698 6.91 1.20 38.39
CA ASP A 698 6.35 2.49 38.03
C ASP A 698 5.11 2.34 37.12
N TYR A 699 5.06 1.27 36.31
CA TYR A 699 3.93 0.98 35.42
C TYR A 699 3.00 -0.15 35.91
N LYS A 700 3.28 -0.77 37.06
CA LYS A 700 2.57 -1.96 37.55
C LYS A 700 1.06 -1.76 37.63
N THR A 701 0.65 -0.69 38.30
CA THR A 701 -0.77 -0.40 38.59
C THR A 701 -1.54 0.04 37.34
N LYS A 702 -0.87 0.70 36.40
CA LYS A 702 -1.51 1.28 35.22
C LYS A 702 -1.67 0.27 34.08
N TYR A 703 -0.66 -0.58 33.87
CA TYR A 703 -0.58 -1.41 32.67
C TYR A 703 -0.32 -2.89 32.92
N MET A 704 0.38 -3.25 34.00
CA MET A 704 0.86 -4.64 34.15
C MET A 704 -0.22 -5.65 34.53
N LEU A 705 -1.39 -5.20 35.01
CA LEU A 705 -2.50 -6.09 35.39
C LEU A 705 -3.16 -6.81 34.20
N ASN A 706 -3.19 -6.19 33.02
CA ASN A 706 -3.77 -6.76 31.79
C ASN A 706 -2.72 -6.87 30.68
N PHE A 707 -1.45 -6.99 31.05
CA PHE A 707 -0.35 -6.94 30.11
C PHE A 707 -0.26 -8.21 29.26
N ARG A 708 -0.22 -8.02 27.95
CA ARG A 708 -0.31 -9.12 26.96
C ARG A 708 1.00 -9.90 26.74
N PHE A 709 2.14 -9.45 27.26
CA PHE A 709 3.44 -10.09 27.02
C PHE A 709 3.94 -10.87 28.23
N ASP A 710 3.64 -12.16 28.24
CA ASP A 710 4.00 -13.09 29.34
C ASP A 710 5.51 -13.21 29.51
N THR A 711 6.25 -13.23 28.41
CA THR A 711 7.72 -13.32 28.41
C THR A 711 8.37 -12.14 29.13
N THR A 712 7.83 -10.94 28.95
CA THR A 712 8.31 -9.72 29.60
C THR A 712 7.97 -9.70 31.09
N LEU A 713 6.79 -10.19 31.49
CA LEU A 713 6.48 -10.37 32.92
C LEU A 713 7.37 -11.44 33.56
N PHE A 714 7.70 -12.50 32.82
CA PHE A 714 8.63 -13.52 33.28
C PHE A 714 10.04 -12.95 33.46
N GLN A 715 10.51 -12.13 32.52
CA GLN A 715 11.79 -11.40 32.70
C GLN A 715 11.75 -10.50 33.93
N ALA A 716 10.62 -9.84 34.20
CA ALA A 716 10.45 -9.07 35.41
C ALA A 716 10.53 -9.95 36.66
N SER A 717 9.86 -11.10 36.72
CA SER A 717 9.96 -11.99 37.88
C SER A 717 11.39 -12.50 38.11
N VAL A 718 12.10 -12.87 37.03
CA VAL A 718 13.51 -13.28 37.10
C VAL A 718 14.40 -12.16 37.66
N ALA A 719 14.23 -10.92 37.22
CA ALA A 719 14.99 -9.78 37.75
C ALA A 719 14.69 -9.53 39.24
N HIS A 720 13.41 -9.63 39.66
CA HIS A 720 13.05 -9.54 41.07
C HIS A 720 13.71 -10.66 41.88
N ASN A 721 13.73 -11.89 41.37
CA ASN A 721 14.39 -13.03 42.00
C ASN A 721 15.90 -12.77 42.19
N ARG A 722 16.60 -12.28 41.16
CA ARG A 722 18.04 -11.94 41.23
C ARG A 722 18.38 -10.84 42.23
N LEU A 723 17.47 -9.88 42.43
CA LEU A 723 17.61 -8.83 43.43
C LEU A 723 17.19 -9.26 44.85
N GLY A 724 16.75 -10.51 45.04
CA GLY A 724 16.28 -11.02 46.33
C GLY A 724 14.87 -10.55 46.72
N LEU A 725 14.11 -9.97 45.78
CA LEU A 725 12.71 -9.56 45.95
C LEU A 725 11.78 -10.76 45.70
N PHE A 726 11.95 -11.82 46.50
CA PHE A 726 11.32 -13.12 46.24
C PHE A 726 9.78 -13.08 46.30
N ASP A 727 9.20 -12.32 47.23
CA ASP A 727 7.74 -12.23 47.36
C ASP A 727 7.11 -11.52 46.15
N ASP A 728 7.72 -10.44 45.67
CA ASP A 728 7.30 -9.74 44.45
C ASP A 728 7.44 -10.64 43.21
N SER A 729 8.54 -11.40 43.11
CA SER A 729 8.73 -12.40 42.05
C SER A 729 7.61 -13.45 42.05
N LEU A 730 7.32 -14.03 43.22
CA LEU A 730 6.27 -15.04 43.39
C LEU A 730 4.87 -14.48 43.10
N ASP A 731 4.60 -13.19 43.37
CA ASP A 731 3.36 -12.52 42.98
C ASP A 731 3.20 -12.48 41.45
N ILE A 732 4.26 -12.09 40.74
CA ILE A 732 4.26 -12.06 39.26
C ILE A 732 4.10 -13.47 38.69
N GLN A 733 4.80 -14.45 39.24
CA GLN A 733 4.74 -15.85 38.80
C GLN A 733 3.36 -16.47 39.04
N ARG A 734 2.71 -16.17 40.18
CA ARG A 734 1.32 -16.59 40.45
C ARG A 734 0.36 -16.00 39.43
N PHE A 735 0.55 -14.74 39.05
CA PHE A 735 -0.25 -14.13 37.99
C PHE A 735 -0.02 -14.82 36.64
N LEU A 736 1.23 -15.09 36.27
CA LEU A 736 1.57 -15.85 35.06
C LEU A 736 0.98 -17.26 35.05
N GLU A 737 0.97 -17.95 36.19
CA GLU A 737 0.46 -19.32 36.30
C GLU A 737 -1.04 -19.44 35.98
N THR A 738 -1.81 -18.36 36.12
CA THR A 738 -3.24 -18.35 35.78
C THR A 738 -3.54 -18.24 34.27
N ARG A 739 -2.55 -17.87 33.44
CA ARG A 739 -2.78 -17.51 32.03
C ARG A 739 -1.74 -18.03 31.04
N ALA A 740 -0.51 -18.27 31.47
CA ALA A 740 0.56 -18.78 30.61
C ALA A 740 0.24 -20.20 30.15
N SER A 741 0.62 -20.53 28.91
CA SER A 741 0.43 -21.85 28.32
C SER A 741 1.68 -22.31 27.57
N GLY A 742 1.73 -23.59 27.22
CA GLY A 742 2.87 -24.20 26.53
C GLY A 742 4.20 -24.03 27.28
N THR A 743 5.26 -23.75 26.54
CA THR A 743 6.63 -23.60 27.08
C THR A 743 6.76 -22.49 28.12
N MET A 744 5.94 -21.43 28.03
CA MET A 744 5.95 -20.34 29.02
C MET A 744 5.39 -20.80 30.37
N ALA A 745 4.38 -21.68 30.37
CA ALA A 745 3.87 -22.27 31.61
C ALA A 745 4.94 -23.14 32.28
N GLU A 746 5.63 -23.98 31.50
CA GLU A 746 6.73 -24.82 31.97
C GLU A 746 7.86 -23.98 32.59
N LEU A 747 8.33 -22.96 31.86
CA LEU A 747 9.37 -22.03 32.32
C LEU A 747 8.98 -21.31 33.61
N ASN A 748 7.76 -20.78 33.69
CA ASN A 748 7.27 -20.09 34.87
C ASN A 748 7.21 -21.03 36.10
N HIS A 749 6.83 -22.29 35.88
CA HIS A 749 6.70 -23.28 36.94
C HIS A 749 8.08 -23.70 37.50
N LEU A 750 9.05 -23.93 36.61
CA LEU A 750 10.45 -24.16 36.98
C LEU A 750 11.05 -22.96 37.73
N GLU A 751 10.86 -21.74 37.22
CA GLU A 751 11.38 -20.52 37.85
C GLU A 751 10.72 -20.25 39.21
N THR A 752 9.46 -20.63 39.39
CA THR A 752 8.81 -20.61 40.70
C THR A 752 9.51 -21.55 41.68
N GLY A 753 9.84 -22.77 41.25
CA GLY A 753 10.64 -23.71 42.04
C GLY A 753 12.01 -23.14 42.41
N ARG A 754 12.68 -22.47 41.47
CA ARG A 754 13.97 -21.78 41.70
C ARG A 754 13.84 -20.63 42.69
N THR A 755 12.83 -19.79 42.53
CA THR A 755 12.57 -18.65 43.43
C THR A 755 12.32 -19.12 44.86
N LEU A 756 11.55 -20.19 45.05
CA LEU A 756 11.32 -20.80 46.36
C LEU A 756 12.60 -21.40 46.96
N TYR A 757 13.45 -22.02 46.13
CA TYR A 757 14.75 -22.53 46.56
C TYR A 757 15.67 -21.39 47.04
N GLU A 758 15.80 -20.30 46.28
CA GLU A 758 16.63 -19.13 46.67
C GLU A 758 16.08 -18.42 47.91
N LYS A 759 14.75 -18.35 48.05
CA LYS A 759 14.06 -17.89 49.26
C LYS A 759 14.28 -18.81 50.48
N LYS A 760 14.86 -20.00 50.27
CA LYS A 760 15.07 -21.08 51.28
C LYS A 760 13.78 -21.74 51.75
N ASP A 761 12.68 -21.64 50.98
CA ASP A 761 11.47 -22.43 51.17
C ASP A 761 11.60 -23.78 50.44
N TYR A 762 12.43 -24.65 51.00
CA TYR A 762 12.70 -25.98 50.43
C TYR A 762 11.46 -26.87 50.31
N PRO A 763 10.53 -26.93 51.29
CA PRO A 763 9.29 -27.69 51.13
C PRO A 763 8.42 -27.17 49.98
N GLY A 764 8.28 -25.85 49.84
CA GLY A 764 7.57 -25.23 48.73
C GLY A 764 8.23 -25.55 47.38
N ALA A 765 9.54 -25.36 47.28
CA ALA A 765 10.32 -25.65 46.07
C ALA A 765 10.19 -27.13 45.66
N ARG A 766 10.33 -28.05 46.62
CA ARG A 766 10.18 -29.50 46.38
C ARG A 766 8.80 -29.82 45.81
N ASN A 767 7.73 -29.32 46.44
CA ASN A 767 6.37 -29.60 46.00
C ASN A 767 6.12 -29.05 44.58
N LYS A 768 6.62 -27.84 44.29
CA LYS A 768 6.51 -27.22 42.97
C LYS A 768 7.25 -28.03 41.90
N LEU A 769 8.51 -28.40 42.15
CA LEU A 769 9.31 -29.17 41.20
C LEU A 769 8.77 -30.61 41.01
N ALA A 770 8.27 -31.24 42.06
CA ALA A 770 7.59 -32.54 41.92
C ALA A 770 6.34 -32.43 41.05
N GLN A 771 5.53 -31.37 41.22
CA GLN A 771 4.39 -31.11 40.35
C GLN A 771 4.82 -30.84 38.90
N PHE A 772 5.92 -30.09 38.69
CA PHE A 772 6.47 -29.87 37.35
C PHE A 772 6.80 -31.19 36.65
N LEU A 773 7.54 -32.08 37.31
CA LEU A 773 7.95 -33.37 36.74
C LEU A 773 6.76 -34.31 36.49
N GLN A 774 5.68 -34.18 37.27
CA GLN A 774 4.45 -34.94 37.05
C GLN A 774 3.65 -34.39 35.86
N GLN A 775 3.56 -33.06 35.74
CA GLN A 775 2.72 -32.37 34.76
C GLN A 775 3.40 -32.26 33.38
N TYR A 776 4.73 -32.17 33.35
CA TYR A 776 5.53 -31.94 32.14
C TYR A 776 6.67 -32.97 32.00
N PRO A 777 6.37 -34.28 31.91
CA PRO A 777 7.39 -35.34 31.90
C PRO A 777 8.31 -35.33 30.66
N GLU A 778 7.84 -34.74 29.56
CA GLU A 778 8.56 -34.62 28.28
C GLU A 778 9.14 -33.20 28.08
N SER A 779 9.13 -32.35 29.12
CA SER A 779 9.66 -30.99 29.01
C SER A 779 11.15 -30.99 28.67
N VAL A 780 11.56 -30.01 27.88
CA VAL A 780 12.98 -29.72 27.63
C VAL A 780 13.72 -29.37 28.93
N TYR A 781 13.00 -28.90 29.95
CA TYR A 781 13.55 -28.54 31.25
C TYR A 781 13.45 -29.66 32.31
N ASP A 782 13.12 -30.90 31.94
CA ASP A 782 13.04 -32.03 32.89
C ASP A 782 14.38 -32.23 33.65
N ALA A 783 15.51 -32.14 32.94
CA ALA A 783 16.84 -32.30 33.54
C ALA A 783 17.13 -31.20 34.58
N ASP A 784 16.87 -29.94 34.23
CA ASP A 784 17.02 -28.79 35.11
C ASP A 784 16.12 -28.88 36.35
N ALA A 785 14.87 -29.30 36.16
CA ALA A 785 13.92 -29.47 37.25
C ALA A 785 14.35 -30.56 38.23
N ARG A 786 14.84 -31.70 37.73
CA ARG A 786 15.38 -32.79 38.57
C ARG A 786 16.64 -32.37 39.31
N MET A 787 17.57 -31.71 38.62
CA MET A 787 18.79 -31.20 39.23
C MET A 787 18.47 -30.22 40.36
N LEU A 788 17.56 -29.28 40.13
CA LEU A 788 17.11 -28.34 41.15
C LEU A 788 16.39 -29.06 42.31
N LEU A 789 15.58 -30.08 42.03
CA LEU A 789 14.94 -30.89 43.06
C LEU A 789 15.96 -31.64 43.93
N ALA A 790 17.03 -32.16 43.33
CA ALA A 790 18.13 -32.77 44.06
C ALA A 790 18.88 -31.75 44.93
N ARG A 791 19.15 -30.54 44.40
CA ARG A 791 19.70 -29.42 45.17
C ARG A 791 18.81 -29.01 46.36
N VAL A 792 17.48 -29.03 46.18
CA VAL A 792 16.52 -28.78 47.26
C VAL A 792 16.67 -29.84 48.36
N TYR A 793 16.74 -31.13 48.02
CA TYR A 793 16.98 -32.19 49.02
C TYR A 793 18.35 -32.05 49.71
N ARG A 794 19.42 -31.73 48.97
CA ARG A 794 20.76 -31.47 49.52
C ARG A 794 20.72 -30.33 50.54
N LYS A 795 20.12 -29.18 50.20
CA LYS A 795 20.02 -28.04 51.13
C LYS A 795 19.13 -28.33 52.34
N ASN A 796 18.13 -29.21 52.20
CA ASN A 796 17.34 -29.71 53.32
C ASN A 796 18.03 -30.85 54.12
N LYS A 797 19.28 -31.18 53.80
CA LYS A 797 20.10 -32.26 54.41
C LYS A 797 19.53 -33.67 54.22
N GLU A 798 18.67 -33.87 53.23
CA GLU A 798 18.11 -35.16 52.84
C GLU A 798 19.01 -35.83 51.78
N PHE A 799 20.28 -36.07 52.11
CA PHE A 799 21.31 -36.53 51.17
C PHE A 799 20.94 -37.83 50.43
N SER A 800 20.30 -38.78 51.11
CA SER A 800 19.87 -40.03 50.48
C SER A 800 18.84 -39.81 49.37
N LYS A 801 17.91 -38.87 49.55
CA LYS A 801 16.92 -38.53 48.52
C LYS A 801 17.54 -37.74 47.38
N ALA A 802 18.45 -36.81 47.70
CA ALA A 802 19.19 -36.06 46.70
C ALA A 802 19.98 -37.01 45.79
N LEU A 803 20.71 -37.97 46.38
CA LEU A 803 21.48 -38.97 45.65
C LEU A 803 20.61 -39.79 44.71
N ILE A 804 19.46 -40.28 45.16
CA ILE A 804 18.52 -41.03 44.31
C ILE A 804 18.09 -40.20 43.10
N VAL A 805 17.76 -38.92 43.31
CA VAL A 805 17.34 -38.04 42.20
C VAL A 805 18.51 -37.79 41.23
N TYR A 806 19.72 -37.55 41.73
CA TYR A 806 20.91 -37.40 40.88
C TYR A 806 21.17 -38.67 40.06
N GLU A 807 21.20 -39.85 40.70
CA GLU A 807 21.44 -41.14 40.03
C GLU A 807 20.40 -41.42 38.95
N GLN A 808 19.11 -41.24 39.25
CA GLN A 808 18.03 -41.42 38.26
C GLN A 808 18.15 -40.46 37.08
N THR A 809 18.57 -39.21 37.35
CA THR A 809 18.73 -38.20 36.30
C THR A 809 19.94 -38.51 35.43
N ILE A 810 21.06 -38.91 36.04
CA ILE A 810 22.26 -39.35 35.32
C ILE A 810 21.92 -40.58 34.46
N GLU A 811 21.27 -41.61 35.01
CA GLU A 811 20.88 -42.81 34.26
C GLU A 811 20.02 -42.46 33.03
N LYS A 812 19.12 -41.49 33.17
CA LYS A 812 18.25 -41.04 32.08
C LYS A 812 19.03 -40.35 30.95
N TYR A 813 20.07 -39.56 31.25
CA TYR A 813 20.73 -38.67 30.27
C TYR A 813 22.14 -39.12 29.84
N ASP A 814 22.84 -39.96 30.61
CA ASP A 814 24.23 -40.39 30.37
C ASP A 814 24.42 -41.17 29.06
N GLN A 815 23.34 -41.76 28.54
CA GLN A 815 23.32 -42.54 27.30
C GLN A 815 22.32 -41.97 26.29
N ASP A 816 21.91 -40.69 26.43
CA ASP A 816 21.01 -40.07 25.47
C ASP A 816 21.69 -39.95 24.09
N ALA A 817 20.94 -40.28 23.03
CA ALA A 817 21.43 -40.22 21.67
C ALA A 817 21.61 -38.77 21.19
N ASP A 818 20.93 -37.81 21.82
CA ASP A 818 21.09 -36.39 21.59
C ASP A 818 22.24 -35.83 22.45
N PRO A 819 23.38 -35.44 21.86
CA PRO A 819 24.51 -34.91 22.61
C PRO A 819 24.16 -33.70 23.48
N LEU A 820 23.20 -32.87 23.05
CA LEU A 820 22.79 -31.67 23.80
C LEU A 820 22.10 -32.03 25.12
N LYS A 821 21.34 -33.14 25.17
CA LYS A 821 20.70 -33.61 26.41
C LYS A 821 21.70 -34.23 27.37
N ALA A 822 22.79 -34.80 26.85
CA ALA A 822 23.86 -35.36 27.66
C ALA A 822 24.79 -34.28 28.27
N GLU A 823 24.75 -33.02 27.82
CA GLU A 823 25.64 -31.94 28.30
C GLU A 823 25.44 -31.60 29.79
N ILE A 824 24.29 -31.93 30.38
CA ILE A 824 24.02 -31.71 31.81
C ILE A 824 24.72 -32.73 32.71
N VAL A 825 25.10 -33.90 32.17
CA VAL A 825 25.60 -35.05 32.95
C VAL A 825 26.89 -34.72 33.74
N PRO A 826 27.88 -34.02 33.17
CA PRO A 826 29.02 -33.55 33.95
C PRO A 826 28.61 -32.69 35.16
N GLU A 827 27.69 -31.74 34.99
CA GLU A 827 27.23 -30.88 36.10
C GLU A 827 26.51 -31.71 37.18
N LEU A 828 25.70 -32.71 36.80
CA LEU A 828 25.06 -33.62 37.75
C LEU A 828 26.08 -34.41 38.59
N TYR A 829 27.15 -34.92 37.97
CA TYR A 829 28.22 -35.60 38.69
C TYR A 829 28.98 -34.64 39.62
N TYR A 830 29.22 -33.40 39.20
CA TYR A 830 29.85 -32.38 40.03
C TYR A 830 29.01 -32.08 41.28
N ASP A 831 27.73 -31.81 41.08
CA ASP A 831 26.75 -31.58 42.13
C ASP A 831 26.67 -32.75 43.12
N THR A 832 26.72 -33.98 42.60
CA THR A 832 26.74 -35.22 43.38
C THR A 832 28.02 -35.32 44.21
N ALA A 833 29.18 -34.99 43.62
CA ALA A 833 30.47 -35.01 44.29
C ALA A 833 30.53 -34.02 45.45
N GLU A 834 30.08 -32.77 45.25
CA GLU A 834 30.02 -31.78 46.32
C GLU A 834 29.06 -32.22 47.45
N MET A 835 27.92 -32.83 47.10
CA MET A 835 26.97 -33.36 48.08
C MET A 835 27.61 -34.49 48.92
N LEU A 836 28.32 -35.43 48.27
CA LEU A 836 29.01 -36.53 48.94
C LEU A 836 30.15 -36.01 49.82
N GLU A 837 30.87 -34.99 49.37
CA GLU A 837 31.89 -34.31 50.17
C GLU A 837 31.28 -33.66 51.41
N GLU A 838 30.17 -32.92 51.28
CA GLU A 838 29.44 -32.33 52.42
C GLU A 838 28.94 -33.39 53.42
N ALA A 839 28.58 -34.57 52.92
CA ALA A 839 28.14 -35.70 53.72
C ALA A 839 29.31 -36.54 54.32
N GLY A 840 30.55 -36.25 53.94
CA GLY A 840 31.76 -36.93 54.43
C GLY A 840 32.14 -38.22 53.70
N TYR A 841 31.46 -38.56 52.59
CA TYR A 841 31.75 -39.72 51.75
C TYR A 841 32.85 -39.39 50.73
N PHE A 842 34.06 -39.17 51.24
CA PHE A 842 35.17 -38.65 50.42
C PHE A 842 35.62 -39.61 49.30
N SER A 843 35.49 -40.93 49.48
CA SER A 843 35.89 -41.89 48.44
C SER A 843 34.94 -41.83 47.24
N GLU A 844 33.65 -41.75 47.52
CA GLU A 844 32.59 -41.65 46.53
C GLU A 844 32.58 -40.26 45.88
N ALA A 845 32.85 -39.21 46.65
CA ALA A 845 33.04 -37.86 46.13
C ALA A 845 34.22 -37.80 45.12
N ALA A 846 35.34 -38.47 45.43
CA ALA A 846 36.46 -38.55 44.51
C ALA A 846 36.07 -39.20 43.17
N ASP A 847 35.35 -40.32 43.19
CA ASP A 847 34.87 -40.98 41.97
C ASP A 847 33.91 -40.07 41.18
N ALA A 848 32.95 -39.42 41.85
CA ALA A 848 32.02 -38.51 41.20
C ALA A 848 32.72 -37.30 40.53
N TYR A 849 33.73 -36.70 41.17
CA TYR A 849 34.56 -35.67 40.53
C TYR A 849 35.32 -36.21 39.31
N LEU A 850 35.83 -37.45 39.36
CA LEU A 850 36.46 -38.09 38.20
C LEU A 850 35.46 -38.38 37.07
N GLN A 851 34.23 -38.78 37.39
CA GLN A 851 33.17 -38.98 36.40
C GLN A 851 32.76 -37.66 35.74
N THR A 852 32.69 -36.55 36.50
CA THR A 852 32.44 -35.21 35.96
C THR A 852 33.36 -34.92 34.78
N VAL A 853 34.66 -35.11 34.99
CA VAL A 853 35.70 -34.88 33.98
C VAL A 853 35.56 -35.87 32.82
N LYS A 854 35.35 -37.15 33.13
CA LYS A 854 35.30 -38.23 32.14
C LYS A 854 34.14 -38.06 31.15
N ARG A 855 33.00 -37.54 31.61
CA ARG A 855 31.78 -37.33 30.80
C ARG A 855 31.75 -35.97 30.10
N TYR A 856 32.70 -35.09 30.39
CA TYR A 856 32.84 -33.84 29.67
C TYR A 856 33.48 -34.07 28.30
N ASN A 857 32.67 -34.03 27.25
CA ASN A 857 33.07 -34.41 25.89
C ASN A 857 33.85 -33.33 25.12
N HIS A 858 34.30 -32.26 25.78
CA HIS A 858 35.08 -31.18 25.17
C HIS A 858 36.51 -31.12 25.72
N PRO A 859 37.43 -30.44 25.03
CA PRO A 859 38.81 -30.32 25.51
C PRO A 859 38.87 -29.59 26.86
N VAL A 860 39.36 -30.28 27.89
CA VAL A 860 39.44 -29.77 29.27
C VAL A 860 40.49 -28.67 29.50
N ALA A 861 41.48 -28.53 28.61
CA ALA A 861 42.57 -27.57 28.77
C ALA A 861 42.30 -26.19 28.14
N LYS A 862 41.15 -25.99 27.49
CA LYS A 862 40.87 -24.76 26.74
C LYS A 862 40.39 -23.62 27.65
N PRO A 863 40.63 -22.34 27.31
CA PRO A 863 40.22 -21.20 28.15
C PRO A 863 38.72 -21.13 28.46
N ASP A 864 37.90 -21.63 27.54
CA ASP A 864 36.43 -21.70 27.61
C ASP A 864 35.90 -22.93 28.37
N THR A 865 36.77 -23.82 28.87
CA THR A 865 36.35 -24.93 29.73
C THR A 865 35.67 -24.40 31.00
N PRO A 866 34.46 -24.87 31.36
CA PRO A 866 33.77 -24.46 32.58
C PRO A 866 34.61 -24.71 33.84
N MET A 867 34.61 -23.76 34.77
CA MET A 867 35.44 -23.82 35.97
C MET A 867 35.14 -25.04 36.85
N PHE A 868 33.89 -25.51 36.91
CA PHE A 868 33.54 -26.70 37.69
C PHE A 868 34.25 -27.97 37.16
N ILE A 869 34.49 -28.09 35.86
CA ILE A 869 35.27 -29.19 35.26
C ILE A 869 36.74 -29.10 35.69
N VAL A 870 37.31 -27.90 35.65
CA VAL A 870 38.69 -27.65 36.11
C VAL A 870 38.82 -27.95 37.60
N HIS A 871 37.83 -27.53 38.41
CA HIS A 871 37.80 -27.77 39.85
C HIS A 871 37.69 -29.25 40.18
N SER A 872 36.83 -30.01 39.49
CA SER A 872 36.69 -31.46 39.69
C SER A 872 38.01 -32.21 39.58
N HIS A 873 38.87 -31.80 38.66
CA HIS A 873 40.19 -32.39 38.50
C HIS A 873 41.04 -32.30 39.78
N PHE A 874 41.10 -31.10 40.40
CA PHE A 874 41.84 -30.85 41.63
C PHE A 874 41.15 -31.48 42.84
N LEU A 875 39.82 -31.28 42.97
CA LEU A 875 39.03 -31.79 44.08
C LEU A 875 39.04 -33.32 44.14
N ALA A 876 39.07 -34.03 43.01
CA ALA A 876 39.27 -35.47 42.98
C ALA A 876 40.57 -35.89 43.68
N GLY A 877 41.68 -35.20 43.41
CA GLY A 877 42.97 -35.47 44.07
C GLY A 877 42.93 -35.17 45.57
N GLU A 878 42.29 -34.06 45.96
CA GLU A 878 42.11 -33.68 47.36
C GLU A 878 41.25 -34.70 48.12
N MET A 879 40.16 -35.20 47.53
CA MET A 879 39.32 -36.21 48.15
C MET A 879 40.06 -37.55 48.31
N LEU A 880 40.83 -37.97 47.29
CA LEU A 880 41.70 -39.16 47.38
C LEU A 880 42.75 -39.02 48.48
N TYR A 881 43.31 -37.82 48.64
CA TYR A 881 44.25 -37.51 49.72
C TYR A 881 43.58 -37.58 51.10
N LYS A 882 42.36 -37.05 51.26
CA LYS A 882 41.60 -37.13 52.52
C LYS A 882 41.33 -38.58 52.95
N VAL A 883 41.06 -39.49 52.01
CA VAL A 883 40.89 -40.93 52.31
C VAL A 883 42.21 -41.71 52.40
N GLN A 884 43.35 -41.02 52.39
CA GLN A 884 44.69 -41.60 52.47
C GLN A 884 45.07 -42.53 51.31
N ASN A 885 44.38 -42.44 50.17
CA ASN A 885 44.79 -43.11 48.93
C ASN A 885 45.88 -42.28 48.22
N ASN A 886 47.03 -42.22 48.88
CA ASN A 886 48.13 -41.32 48.53
C ASN A 886 48.70 -41.57 47.12
N GLU A 887 48.73 -42.82 46.67
CA GLU A 887 49.23 -43.17 45.32
C GLU A 887 48.32 -42.58 44.23
N SER A 888 47.00 -42.79 44.35
CA SER A 888 46.03 -42.27 43.37
C SER A 888 45.93 -40.75 43.44
N ALA A 889 45.98 -40.16 44.65
CA ALA A 889 45.98 -38.71 44.85
C ALA A 889 47.17 -38.04 44.16
N LEU A 890 48.38 -38.57 44.38
CA LEU A 890 49.60 -38.04 43.78
C LEU A 890 49.56 -38.13 42.24
N ALA A 891 49.14 -39.28 41.69
CA ALA A 891 48.99 -39.45 40.25
C ALA A 891 47.99 -38.43 39.66
N GLN A 892 46.88 -38.16 40.35
CA GLN A 892 45.90 -37.17 39.93
C GLN A 892 46.43 -35.73 40.03
N PHE A 893 47.16 -35.37 41.08
CA PHE A 893 47.79 -34.04 41.18
C PHE A 893 48.82 -33.81 40.07
N GLU A 894 49.70 -34.78 39.81
CA GLU A 894 50.69 -34.66 38.73
C GLU A 894 50.03 -34.53 37.35
N LYS A 895 48.96 -35.29 37.10
CA LYS A 895 48.18 -35.18 35.87
C LYS A 895 47.56 -33.80 35.71
N THR A 896 46.96 -33.27 36.77
CA THR A 896 46.22 -32.00 36.73
C THR A 896 47.14 -30.78 36.65
N ILE A 897 48.26 -30.79 37.36
CA ILE A 897 49.30 -29.76 37.25
C ILE A 897 49.80 -29.66 35.81
N ARG A 898 50.20 -30.77 35.19
CA ARG A 898 50.69 -30.78 33.79
C ARG A 898 49.63 -30.30 32.79
N LEU A 899 48.36 -30.61 33.05
CA LEU A 899 47.27 -30.25 32.16
C LEU A 899 46.97 -28.74 32.19
N TYR A 900 47.13 -28.10 33.35
CA TYR A 900 46.74 -26.71 33.58
C TYR A 900 47.91 -25.74 33.80
N GLU A 901 49.17 -26.19 33.73
CA GLU A 901 50.38 -25.38 34.01
C GLU A 901 50.45 -24.07 33.20
N ASN A 902 49.92 -24.08 31.98
CA ASN A 902 49.96 -22.93 31.05
C ASN A 902 48.78 -21.96 31.23
N ARG A 903 47.79 -22.30 32.07
CA ARG A 903 46.64 -21.44 32.40
C ARG A 903 47.08 -20.32 33.34
N GLN A 904 46.59 -19.11 33.10
CA GLN A 904 47.02 -17.89 33.80
C GLN A 904 45.95 -17.32 34.74
N GLU A 905 44.75 -17.92 34.74
CA GLU A 905 43.65 -17.51 35.60
C GLU A 905 44.03 -17.66 37.08
N PRO A 906 43.89 -16.62 37.93
CA PRO A 906 44.37 -16.63 39.31
C PRO A 906 43.85 -17.81 40.14
N GLU A 907 42.58 -18.16 39.96
CA GLU A 907 41.93 -19.28 40.67
C GLU A 907 42.54 -20.64 40.30
N ILE A 908 42.88 -20.85 39.02
CA ILE A 908 43.52 -22.09 38.56
C ILE A 908 44.97 -22.14 39.07
N ARG A 909 45.70 -21.02 39.02
CA ARG A 909 47.06 -20.93 39.58
C ARG A 909 47.05 -21.28 41.05
N GLU A 910 46.12 -20.74 41.84
CA GLU A 910 46.00 -21.04 43.26
C GLU A 910 45.78 -22.55 43.51
N ARG A 911 44.90 -23.20 42.75
CA ARG A 911 44.67 -24.65 42.86
C ARG A 911 45.89 -25.49 42.49
N ILE A 912 46.69 -25.06 41.51
CA ILE A 912 47.97 -25.70 41.19
C ILE A 912 48.93 -25.64 42.39
N GLN A 913 49.00 -24.50 43.10
CA GLN A 913 49.86 -24.37 44.28
C GLN A 913 49.39 -25.26 45.42
N TRP A 914 48.07 -25.39 45.64
CA TRP A 914 47.51 -26.37 46.58
C TRP A 914 47.84 -27.81 46.20
N ALA A 915 47.74 -28.18 44.92
CA ALA A 915 48.10 -29.52 44.44
C ALA A 915 49.59 -29.84 44.68
N PHE A 916 50.48 -28.87 44.47
CA PHE A 916 51.90 -29.00 44.82
C PHE A 916 52.09 -29.20 46.33
N TYR A 917 51.41 -28.41 47.15
CA TYR A 917 51.49 -28.53 48.61
C TYR A 917 51.05 -29.92 49.09
N HIS A 918 49.91 -30.42 48.61
CA HIS A 918 49.42 -31.75 48.93
C HIS A 918 50.37 -32.87 48.44
N SER A 919 50.95 -32.72 47.26
CA SER A 919 51.97 -33.64 46.74
C SER A 919 53.21 -33.68 47.65
N GLY A 920 53.67 -32.51 48.13
CA GLY A 920 54.76 -32.42 49.11
C GLY A 920 54.47 -33.19 50.40
N ASN A 921 53.25 -33.05 50.93
CA ASN A 921 52.81 -33.80 52.12
C ASN A 921 52.81 -35.32 51.87
N ILE A 922 52.35 -35.75 50.70
CA ILE A 922 52.35 -37.18 50.33
C ILE A 922 53.80 -37.71 50.26
N TYR A 923 54.71 -36.99 49.62
CA TYR A 923 56.12 -37.40 49.54
C TYR A 923 56.80 -37.47 50.92
N ALA A 924 56.49 -36.54 51.81
CA ALA A 924 56.97 -36.58 53.19
C ALA A 924 56.47 -37.84 53.93
N LEU A 925 55.18 -38.17 53.79
CA LEU A 925 54.59 -39.40 54.37
C LEU A 925 55.18 -40.69 53.80
N GLN A 926 55.63 -40.69 52.54
CA GLN A 926 56.26 -41.83 51.88
C GLN A 926 57.77 -41.96 52.19
N GLY A 927 58.33 -41.11 53.06
CA GLY A 927 59.77 -41.10 53.38
C GLY A 927 60.66 -40.53 52.28
N GLN A 928 60.09 -39.84 51.29
CA GLN A 928 60.83 -39.14 50.24
C GLN A 928 61.08 -37.68 50.64
N GLU A 929 61.72 -37.50 51.79
CA GLU A 929 61.82 -36.22 52.49
C GLU A 929 62.55 -35.13 51.67
N GLU A 930 63.59 -35.49 50.92
CA GLU A 930 64.31 -34.57 50.04
C GLU A 930 63.41 -33.98 48.94
N LYS A 931 62.53 -34.81 48.34
CA LYS A 931 61.58 -34.34 47.32
C LYS A 931 60.53 -33.42 47.92
N ALA A 932 60.02 -33.76 49.10
CA ALA A 932 59.05 -32.93 49.80
C ALA A 932 59.64 -31.56 50.16
N LEU A 933 60.86 -31.52 50.71
CA LEU A 933 61.56 -30.27 51.02
C LEU A 933 61.77 -29.40 49.77
N LYS A 934 62.12 -30.01 48.64
CA LYS A 934 62.24 -29.27 47.36
C LYS A 934 60.91 -28.64 46.96
N ILE A 935 59.81 -29.39 46.98
CA ILE A 935 58.48 -28.88 46.61
C ILE A 935 58.06 -27.73 47.53
N TYR A 936 58.22 -27.87 48.85
CA TYR A 936 57.89 -26.78 49.77
C TYR A 936 58.78 -25.56 49.54
N LYS A 937 60.07 -25.75 49.25
CA LYS A 937 60.98 -24.65 48.94
C LYS A 937 60.58 -23.90 47.67
N ASP A 938 60.22 -24.64 46.62
CA ASP A 938 59.72 -24.06 45.37
C ASP A 938 58.42 -23.26 45.59
N LEU A 939 57.51 -23.75 46.45
CA LEU A 939 56.31 -23.01 46.86
C LEU A 939 56.63 -21.73 47.64
N ILE A 940 57.60 -21.77 48.55
CA ILE A 940 58.04 -20.60 49.34
C ILE A 940 58.66 -19.54 48.44
N ASP A 941 59.49 -19.96 47.49
CA ASP A 941 60.22 -19.07 46.59
C ASP A 941 59.36 -18.57 45.41
N SER A 942 58.18 -19.17 45.20
CA SER A 942 57.22 -18.74 44.17
C SER A 942 56.82 -17.26 44.38
N PRO A 943 56.87 -16.43 43.33
CA PRO A 943 56.40 -15.04 43.39
C PRO A 943 54.87 -14.93 43.52
N GLU A 944 54.15 -16.04 43.33
CA GLU A 944 52.69 -16.10 43.44
C GLU A 944 52.23 -16.25 44.89
N GLY A 945 51.05 -15.70 45.21
CA GLY A 945 50.36 -15.93 46.49
C GLY A 945 51.04 -15.33 47.72
N GLU A 946 51.55 -14.10 47.62
CA GLU A 946 52.00 -13.38 48.81
C GLU A 946 50.84 -13.20 49.81
N GLY A 947 51.00 -13.78 51.01
CA GLY A 947 49.96 -13.82 52.05
C GLY A 947 48.99 -15.01 52.00
N SER A 948 49.08 -15.89 51.00
CA SER A 948 48.20 -17.07 50.85
C SER A 948 48.40 -18.09 51.98
N LEU A 949 47.37 -18.91 52.21
CA LEU A 949 47.41 -19.95 53.25
C LEU A 949 48.37 -21.08 52.87
N TRP A 950 48.32 -21.57 51.63
CA TRP A 950 49.20 -22.66 51.16
C TRP A 950 50.68 -22.32 51.34
N LYS A 951 51.07 -21.05 51.13
CA LYS A 951 52.46 -20.60 51.27
C LYS A 951 52.91 -20.61 52.73
N LYS A 952 52.05 -20.15 53.65
CA LYS A 952 52.31 -20.23 55.10
C LYS A 952 52.44 -21.67 55.57
N MET A 953 51.53 -22.53 55.13
CA MET A 953 51.58 -23.96 55.44
C MET A 953 52.83 -24.64 54.87
N ALA A 954 53.27 -24.27 53.66
CA ALA A 954 54.53 -24.76 53.09
C ALA A 954 55.75 -24.35 53.91
N ILE A 955 55.80 -23.12 54.44
CA ILE A 955 56.87 -22.65 55.35
C ILE A 955 56.93 -23.51 56.61
N GLU A 956 55.78 -23.72 57.26
CA GLU A 956 55.70 -24.53 58.48
C GLU A 956 56.10 -25.98 58.23
N SER A 957 55.57 -26.61 57.18
CA SER A 957 55.89 -27.98 56.77
C SER A 957 57.37 -28.14 56.42
N TYR A 958 57.96 -27.18 55.70
CA TYR A 958 59.39 -27.16 55.39
C TYR A 958 60.25 -27.10 56.67
N GLN A 959 59.93 -26.17 57.59
CA GLN A 959 60.68 -26.02 58.84
C GLN A 959 60.57 -27.26 59.73
N SER A 960 59.38 -27.85 59.82
CA SER A 960 59.15 -29.07 60.61
C SER A 960 59.95 -30.25 60.06
N LEU A 961 59.84 -30.50 58.76
CA LEU A 961 60.52 -31.63 58.12
C LEU A 961 62.05 -31.46 58.11
N ALA A 962 62.55 -30.25 57.86
CA ALA A 962 63.99 -29.96 57.90
C ALA A 962 64.58 -30.15 59.30
N ARG A 963 63.86 -29.74 60.36
CA ARG A 963 64.28 -30.00 61.75
C ARG A 963 64.31 -31.50 62.04
N GLN A 964 63.29 -32.24 61.63
CA GLN A 964 63.24 -33.69 61.80
C GLN A 964 64.42 -34.39 61.12
N MET A 965 64.71 -34.05 59.86
CA MET A 965 65.87 -34.57 59.13
C MET A 965 67.20 -34.22 59.81
N SER A 966 67.38 -32.97 60.26
CA SER A 966 68.60 -32.55 60.96
C SER A 966 68.83 -33.34 62.25
N TYR A 967 67.74 -33.65 62.97
CA TYR A 967 67.76 -34.43 64.19
C TYR A 967 68.05 -35.92 63.92
N GLN A 968 67.44 -36.50 62.87
CA GLN A 968 67.75 -37.87 62.46
C GLN A 968 69.20 -38.02 61.98
N ASN A 969 69.72 -37.05 61.22
CA ASN A 969 71.12 -37.03 60.80
C ASN A 969 72.07 -36.90 61.99
N TYR A 970 71.71 -36.13 63.02
CA TYR A 970 72.45 -36.04 64.27
C TYR A 970 72.44 -37.36 65.06
N LEU A 971 71.34 -38.11 65.04
CA LEU A 971 71.25 -39.44 65.69
C LEU A 971 71.99 -40.55 64.93
N ASN A 972 72.16 -40.40 63.62
CA ASN A 972 72.84 -41.37 62.75
C ASN A 972 74.35 -41.11 62.60
N GLN A 973 74.85 -39.97 63.12
CA GLN A 973 76.27 -39.64 63.29
C GLN A 973 76.76 -40.09 64.66
#